data_AF-A0A7H1B0I1-F1
#
_entry.id   AF-A0A7H1B0I1-F1
#
_cell.length_a   1.000
_cell.length_b   1.000
_cell.length_c   1.000
_cell.angle_alpha   90.00
_cell.angle_beta   90.00
_cell.angle_gamma   90.00
#
_symmetry.space_group_name_H-M   'P 1'
#
loop_
_entity.id
_entity.type
_entity.pdbx_description
1 polymer ?
#
loop_
_entity_poly.entity_id
_entity_poly.type
_entity_poly.pdbx_seq_one_letter_code
_entity_poly.pdbx_strand_id
1 'polypeptide(L)'
;MSRRASATAAALALCAGLLTALGGSPASAEGGGPVMSDPGFESGTFDGGQYYHASLVAPGASGSGHAAQVGLAYDGDSRTPKGGNLPVRGTGVSRGMVNKPIRHVEPNTVYEFTAKVRASGGASVRVGVFDAESVTYYRGAAHYVDVTDAAWTTVKRTVTTGPRTKELNAFCFLNELGSGSGPGYCDDFTIREVGPAADPAPAPGGDTRAPGANGFPVTVPAVQSFARREGGSWRPQADLTVSVRRGQAAALRGDAERVAEEFVEAKLVRTATVRVVDDHASVPRGILLTTGGVDLSAAPAKARALESQAYRLDIDEDAVVVTGGSGTGAYYGAQTVLQALRSAGRLPGGVVTDWTDQAFRGLQVDSGRRYYSISWLKNQIKDLAYSKMNYLQLRVKDDQGLRVESAVAPELVDRLPAGGSWTKAEIADLVAFARRYHVTIVPEIDVPGHSSLDLQVYPQYALPGNTGYDYSRADVRERLARWVREIGATFDAPYVHVGGDEFFDADNPRLLSWVRGFAGPEATGEDGYKALFNYLSGELAKDDRGTWMWNDMISDPAGGAVRLSRDITIDYWAEIYDAPPANAYLDAGFTLIGSSSDLYHDLWPPLTADNKNNTINQPWPTDQWTAYGSPYVYSGGWGAPYSVPAESDSVGQFFPIWDDPHGWAPEYVLTQTLLPRLRVHAQSVWNSPNPVRDFASFDPYLRKLGHAPGFRQPVESLELNPPQR
;
A
#
# COMPACT_ATOMS: atom_id res chain seq x y z
N MET A 1 67.12 30.96 -34.62
CA MET A 1 65.97 31.73 -34.10
C MET A 1 64.90 30.72 -33.67
N SER A 2 64.32 30.64 -32.49
CA SER A 2 64.58 31.22 -31.16
C SER A 2 63.72 30.45 -30.12
N ARG A 3 64.36 29.95 -29.05
CA ARG A 3 63.95 29.87 -27.62
C ARG A 3 62.61 29.14 -27.24
N ARG A 4 62.61 28.06 -26.42
CA ARG A 4 62.74 27.98 -24.92
C ARG A 4 61.59 28.74 -24.19
N ALA A 5 60.91 28.30 -23.13
CA ALA A 5 61.01 27.18 -22.17
C ALA A 5 59.78 27.17 -21.20
N SER A 6 59.58 26.04 -20.48
CA SER A 6 59.13 25.82 -19.06
C SER A 6 57.93 26.58 -18.47
N ALA A 7 56.88 25.92 -17.92
CA ALA A 7 56.75 25.20 -16.63
C ALA A 7 56.39 26.06 -15.39
N THR A 8 55.53 25.48 -14.53
CA THR A 8 55.34 25.67 -13.07
C THR A 8 54.54 26.84 -12.47
N ALA A 9 53.44 26.46 -11.77
CA ALA A 9 53.11 26.68 -10.36
C ALA A 9 53.33 28.03 -9.63
N ALA A 10 52.27 28.42 -8.89
CA ALA A 10 52.23 29.06 -7.55
C ALA A 10 52.48 30.57 -7.38
N ALA A 11 51.47 31.26 -6.83
CA ALA A 11 51.51 32.35 -5.83
C ALA A 11 50.04 32.60 -5.40
N LEU A 12 49.50 32.29 -4.21
CA LEU A 12 49.96 32.35 -2.82
C LEU A 12 50.11 33.80 -2.28
N ALA A 13 49.17 34.13 -1.39
CA ALA A 13 49.20 35.12 -0.30
C ALA A 13 49.32 36.63 -0.61
N LEU A 14 48.27 37.38 -0.25
CA LEU A 14 48.23 38.69 0.44
C LEU A 14 46.76 39.17 0.33
N CYS A 15 45.93 39.13 1.37
CA CYS A 15 46.02 39.99 2.54
C CYS A 15 45.56 39.28 3.82
N ALA A 16 46.47 39.18 4.79
CA ALA A 16 46.15 39.08 6.20
C ALA A 16 46.12 40.49 6.78
N GLY A 17 45.17 40.78 7.67
CA GLY A 17 45.22 41.98 8.49
C GLY A 17 43.88 42.33 9.14
N LEU A 18 43.85 42.18 10.47
CA LEU A 18 42.80 42.57 11.41
C LEU A 18 41.61 41.62 11.56
N LEU A 19 41.72 40.68 12.51
CA LEU A 19 40.83 40.62 13.67
C LEU A 19 41.30 39.50 14.62
N THR A 20 42.15 39.88 15.58
CA THR A 20 42.35 39.13 16.83
C THR A 20 42.14 40.11 17.96
N ALA A 21 41.06 39.93 18.72
CA ALA A 21 40.93 40.13 20.16
C ALA A 21 39.47 40.46 20.49
N LEU A 22 38.71 39.44 20.87
CA LEU A 22 38.09 39.35 22.20
C LEU A 22 37.69 37.88 22.38
N GLY A 23 38.38 37.23 23.31
CA GLY A 23 38.29 35.79 23.54
C GLY A 23 36.99 35.37 24.22
N GLY A 24 36.52 34.21 23.80
CA GLY A 24 35.77 33.25 24.60
C GLY A 24 36.21 31.86 24.12
N SER A 25 36.83 31.08 24.99
CA SER A 25 37.44 29.78 24.71
C SER A 25 36.49 28.76 24.04
N PRO A 26 37.01 27.78 23.29
CA PRO A 26 36.23 26.65 22.84
C PRO A 26 35.93 25.76 24.05
N ALA A 27 34.66 25.64 24.42
CA ALA A 27 34.23 24.64 25.39
C ALA A 27 34.24 23.27 24.70
N SER A 28 35.21 22.43 25.09
CA SER A 28 35.17 21.00 24.86
C SER A 28 34.13 20.35 25.79
N ALA A 29 33.24 19.56 25.20
CA ALA A 29 32.54 18.40 25.73
C ALA A 29 32.06 18.42 27.20
N GLU A 30 30.77 18.71 27.39
CA GLU A 30 29.94 18.04 28.40
C GLU A 30 28.70 17.46 27.72
N GLY A 31 28.31 16.25 28.12
CA GLY A 31 27.45 15.33 27.37
C GLY A 31 26.08 15.90 26.94
N GLY A 32 25.76 15.66 25.68
CA GLY A 32 24.42 15.77 25.13
C GLY A 32 24.48 15.10 23.76
N GLY A 33 23.78 13.99 23.59
CA GLY A 33 23.68 13.32 22.29
C GLY A 33 23.04 14.24 21.24
N PRO A 34 22.86 13.77 19.99
CA PRO A 34 22.33 14.59 18.91
C PRO A 34 21.04 15.31 19.35
N VAL A 35 21.11 16.65 19.39
CA VAL A 35 19.95 17.53 19.43
C VAL A 35 19.64 17.86 17.98
N MET A 36 18.51 17.38 17.48
CA MET A 36 17.95 17.87 16.22
C MET A 36 16.82 18.84 16.57
N SER A 37 17.11 20.14 16.54
CA SER A 37 16.10 21.20 16.47
C SER A 37 15.75 21.45 15.00
N ASP A 38 14.49 21.73 14.68
CA ASP A 38 14.09 22.17 13.34
C ASP A 38 14.11 23.70 13.20
N PRO A 39 15.15 24.31 12.61
CA PRO A 39 15.15 25.75 12.37
C PRO A 39 14.21 26.17 11.23
N GLY A 40 13.65 25.24 10.45
CA GLY A 40 12.88 25.55 9.25
C GLY A 40 11.67 26.44 9.52
N PHE A 41 10.98 26.22 10.65
CA PHE A 41 9.81 27.03 11.01
C PHE A 41 10.12 28.52 11.08
N GLU A 42 11.31 28.89 11.58
CA GLU A 42 11.70 30.29 11.70
C GLU A 42 11.86 30.96 10.31
N SER A 43 12.30 30.21 9.30
CA SER A 43 12.40 30.68 7.91
C SER A 43 11.15 30.47 7.07
N GLY A 44 10.10 29.82 7.60
CA GLY A 44 8.93 29.44 6.82
C GLY A 44 9.20 28.30 5.84
N THR A 45 10.14 27.43 6.20
CA THR A 45 10.44 26.16 5.52
C THR A 45 10.22 25.00 6.49
N PHE A 46 10.21 23.77 6.02
CA PHE A 46 10.18 22.61 6.91
C PHE A 46 10.83 21.45 6.19
N ASP A 47 12.14 21.39 6.39
CA ASP A 47 13.01 20.56 5.60
C ASP A 47 12.72 19.08 5.90
N GLY A 48 12.38 18.35 4.84
CA GLY A 48 12.10 16.91 4.87
C GLY A 48 10.74 16.53 5.45
N GLY A 49 9.83 17.47 5.69
CA GLY A 49 8.48 17.16 6.16
C GLY A 49 7.42 17.09 5.06
N GLN A 50 6.31 16.42 5.37
CA GLN A 50 5.13 16.38 4.50
C GLN A 50 3.99 17.21 5.10
N TYR A 51 3.46 18.13 4.29
CA TYR A 51 2.26 18.90 4.60
C TYR A 51 1.09 18.34 3.82
N TYR A 52 0.11 17.83 4.54
CA TYR A 52 -1.16 17.47 3.94
C TYR A 52 -2.26 18.38 4.47
N HIS A 53 -2.95 19.11 3.59
CA HIS A 53 -3.97 20.11 3.97
C HIS A 53 -3.54 21.01 5.14
N ALA A 54 -2.27 21.37 5.13
CA ALA A 54 -1.61 22.20 6.12
C ALA A 54 -0.86 23.33 5.41
N SER A 55 -0.61 24.43 6.11
CA SER A 55 0.06 25.61 5.54
C SER A 55 0.93 26.28 6.59
N LEU A 56 2.05 26.85 6.17
CA LEU A 56 2.89 27.67 7.03
C LEU A 56 2.28 29.07 7.18
N VAL A 57 2.15 29.55 8.41
CA VAL A 57 1.54 30.83 8.77
C VAL A 57 2.39 31.57 9.79
N ALA A 58 2.35 32.91 9.76
CA ALA A 58 3.06 33.76 10.72
C ALA A 58 2.08 34.56 11.59
N PRO A 59 2.44 34.92 12.85
CA PRO A 59 3.68 34.56 13.54
C PRO A 59 3.65 33.14 14.12
N GLY A 60 4.83 32.55 14.30
CA GLY A 60 5.03 31.30 15.03
C GLY A 60 4.84 31.45 16.55
N ALA A 61 5.13 30.39 17.29
CA ALA A 61 4.85 30.29 18.73
C ALA A 61 5.67 31.26 19.59
N SER A 62 6.82 31.72 19.10
CA SER A 62 7.68 32.72 19.76
C SER A 62 7.20 34.16 19.58
N GLY A 63 6.19 34.40 18.73
CA GLY A 63 5.78 35.74 18.30
C GLY A 63 6.55 36.26 17.07
N SER A 64 7.51 35.50 16.56
CA SER A 64 8.20 35.67 15.28
C SER A 64 8.17 34.35 14.47
N GLY A 65 8.73 34.31 13.27
CA GLY A 65 8.80 33.08 12.46
C GLY A 65 7.44 32.59 11.96
N HIS A 66 7.36 31.29 11.63
CA HIS A 66 6.14 30.63 11.15
C HIS A 66 5.77 29.43 12.02
N ALA A 67 4.50 29.04 12.00
CA ALA A 67 3.99 27.78 12.50
C ALA A 67 3.24 27.05 11.38
N ALA A 68 3.11 25.73 11.50
CA ALA A 68 2.22 24.99 10.62
C ALA A 68 0.78 25.05 11.15
N GLN A 69 -0.12 25.62 10.37
CA GLN A 69 -1.56 25.51 10.56
C GLN A 69 -2.05 24.21 9.93
N VAL A 70 -2.73 23.38 10.73
CA VAL A 70 -3.43 22.18 10.27
C VAL A 70 -4.94 22.42 10.23
N GLY A 71 -5.55 22.04 9.11
CA GLY A 71 -6.98 22.15 8.85
C GLY A 71 -7.40 23.41 8.10
N LEU A 72 -8.50 23.30 7.35
CA LEU A 72 -8.97 24.32 6.40
C LEU A 72 -9.98 25.34 6.95
N ALA A 73 -10.42 25.20 8.20
CA ALA A 73 -11.33 26.16 8.79
C ALA A 73 -10.57 27.41 9.26
N TYR A 74 -10.86 28.55 8.63
CA TYR A 74 -10.35 29.85 9.04
C TYR A 74 -11.36 30.54 9.97
N ASP A 75 -10.88 31.36 10.91
CA ASP A 75 -11.76 32.26 11.66
C ASP A 75 -12.56 33.13 10.69
N GLY A 76 -13.88 32.92 10.62
CA GLY A 76 -14.79 33.68 9.76
C GLY A 76 -15.08 33.08 8.36
N ASP A 77 -14.70 31.84 8.08
CA ASP A 77 -15.00 31.19 6.79
C ASP A 77 -16.51 30.90 6.61
N SER A 78 -17.09 31.40 5.52
CA SER A 78 -18.51 31.32 5.17
C SER A 78 -18.91 30.04 4.42
N ARG A 79 -17.98 29.10 4.25
CA ARG A 79 -18.22 27.80 3.60
C ARG A 79 -19.02 26.81 4.46
N THR A 80 -19.33 27.16 5.71
CA THR A 80 -20.39 26.52 6.49
C THR A 80 -21.69 27.31 6.26
N PRO A 81 -22.72 26.77 5.58
CA PRO A 81 -24.00 27.44 5.50
C PRO A 81 -24.52 27.69 6.91
N LYS A 82 -24.78 28.95 7.26
CA LYS A 82 -25.53 29.27 8.47
C LYS A 82 -26.89 28.56 8.39
N GLY A 83 -27.08 27.52 9.20
CA GLY A 83 -28.33 26.78 9.30
C GLY A 83 -28.50 25.59 8.35
N GLY A 84 -27.44 25.11 7.68
CA GLY A 84 -27.47 23.83 6.97
C GLY A 84 -26.85 22.71 7.82
N ASN A 85 -27.53 21.58 7.94
CA ASN A 85 -26.95 20.34 8.47
C ASN A 85 -25.84 19.86 7.53
N LEU A 86 -24.64 20.45 7.62
CA LEU A 86 -23.44 19.80 7.14
C LEU A 86 -22.99 18.84 8.23
N PRO A 87 -22.91 17.53 7.97
CA PRO A 87 -22.13 16.66 8.83
C PRO A 87 -20.65 17.01 8.61
N VAL A 88 -20.15 17.95 9.40
CA VAL A 88 -18.70 18.21 9.61
C VAL A 88 -17.99 16.93 10.09
N ARG A 89 -18.73 15.86 10.40
CA ARG A 89 -18.21 14.52 10.67
C ARG A 89 -17.68 13.76 9.44
N GLY A 90 -17.88 14.20 8.19
CA GLY A 90 -17.71 13.29 7.02
C GLY A 90 -16.72 13.66 5.91
N THR A 91 -16.23 14.90 5.81
CA THR A 91 -15.34 15.27 4.69
C THR A 91 -13.90 15.47 5.18
N GLY A 92 -13.07 14.42 5.07
CA GLY A 92 -11.65 14.44 5.44
C GLY A 92 -10.81 15.54 4.78
N VAL A 93 -11.35 16.20 3.75
CA VAL A 93 -10.73 17.31 3.01
C VAL A 93 -10.39 18.52 3.88
N SER A 94 -11.03 18.71 5.04
CA SER A 94 -10.71 19.85 5.93
C SER A 94 -9.67 19.55 6.99
N ARG A 95 -9.10 18.33 7.02
CA ARG A 95 -8.22 17.87 8.09
C ARG A 95 -6.78 17.92 7.63
N GLY A 96 -5.97 18.70 8.32
CA GLY A 96 -4.56 18.88 8.01
C GLY A 96 -3.65 18.02 8.87
N MET A 97 -2.48 17.69 8.34
CA MET A 97 -1.38 17.09 9.07
C MET A 97 -0.02 17.61 8.60
N VAL A 98 0.90 17.63 9.56
CA VAL A 98 2.34 17.75 9.38
C VAL A 98 2.99 16.43 9.79
N ASN A 99 3.89 15.89 8.97
CA ASN A 99 4.79 14.81 9.35
C ASN A 99 6.24 15.19 9.14
N LYS A 100 7.12 14.67 9.99
CA LYS A 100 8.55 14.89 9.90
C LYS A 100 9.35 13.63 10.24
N PRO A 101 10.05 13.02 9.27
CA PRO A 101 11.04 12.00 9.54
C PRO A 101 12.21 12.57 10.33
N ILE A 102 12.66 11.78 11.29
CA ILE A 102 13.80 12.03 12.15
C ILE A 102 14.76 10.87 11.93
N ARG A 103 15.81 11.13 11.16
CA ARG A 103 16.75 10.10 10.70
C ARG A 103 17.96 9.96 11.64
N HIS A 104 18.70 8.86 11.49
CA HIS A 104 19.94 8.61 12.21
C HIS A 104 19.79 8.50 13.73
N VAL A 105 18.63 8.04 14.20
CA VAL A 105 18.47 7.67 15.61
C VAL A 105 19.19 6.35 15.88
N GLU A 106 19.66 6.19 17.12
CA GLU A 106 20.27 4.95 17.56
C GLU A 106 19.21 3.96 18.06
N PRO A 107 19.33 2.66 17.72
CA PRO A 107 18.48 1.61 18.27
C PRO A 107 18.62 1.48 19.78
N ASN A 108 17.54 1.06 20.46
CA ASN A 108 17.52 0.85 21.91
C ASN A 108 18.01 2.08 22.69
N THR A 109 17.53 3.26 22.31
CA THR A 109 17.93 4.56 22.87
C THR A 109 16.70 5.38 23.18
N VAL A 110 16.74 6.07 24.32
CA VAL A 110 15.69 6.96 24.78
C VAL A 110 15.90 8.35 24.17
N TYR A 111 14.86 8.86 23.53
CA TYR A 111 14.81 10.22 22.99
C TYR A 111 13.70 11.02 23.66
N GLU A 112 13.96 12.32 23.85
CA GLU A 112 13.02 13.31 24.32
C GLU A 112 12.56 14.16 23.14
N PHE A 113 11.26 14.11 22.85
CA PHE A 113 10.58 14.90 21.84
C PHE A 113 9.89 16.10 22.48
N THR A 114 10.00 17.27 21.86
CA THR A 114 9.20 18.45 22.20
C THR A 114 8.55 19.07 20.97
N ALA A 115 7.41 19.73 21.18
CA ALA A 115 6.73 20.55 20.17
C ALA A 115 5.94 21.66 20.87
N LYS A 116 5.72 22.80 20.21
CA LYS A 116 4.76 23.82 20.63
C LYS A 116 3.48 23.66 19.85
N VAL A 117 2.35 23.58 20.54
CA VAL A 117 1.05 23.32 19.94
C VAL A 117 -0.03 24.19 20.55
N ARG A 118 -1.01 24.58 19.74
CA ARG A 118 -2.28 25.18 20.20
C ARG A 118 -3.42 24.78 19.26
N ALA A 119 -4.66 24.89 19.74
CA ALA A 119 -5.88 24.65 18.99
C ALA A 119 -6.91 25.75 19.27
N SER A 120 -7.67 26.20 18.28
CA SER A 120 -8.75 27.19 18.49
C SER A 120 -10.10 26.64 18.04
N GLY A 121 -11.18 27.39 18.30
CA GLY A 121 -12.53 27.05 17.85
C GLY A 121 -13.06 25.69 18.32
N GLY A 122 -12.58 25.20 19.48
CA GLY A 122 -12.94 23.90 20.06
C GLY A 122 -12.30 22.69 19.38
N ALA A 123 -11.34 22.91 18.48
CA ALA A 123 -10.59 21.82 17.85
C ALA A 123 -9.65 21.12 18.83
N SER A 124 -9.25 19.91 18.48
CA SER A 124 -8.24 19.13 19.19
C SER A 124 -7.10 18.85 18.22
N VAL A 125 -5.86 19.08 18.64
CA VAL A 125 -4.65 18.76 17.87
C VAL A 125 -3.94 17.60 18.53
N ARG A 126 -3.71 16.53 17.79
CA ARG A 126 -2.86 15.43 18.22
C ARG A 126 -1.44 15.68 17.74
N VAL A 127 -0.47 15.62 18.65
CA VAL A 127 0.95 15.80 18.36
C VAL A 127 1.78 14.70 19.03
N GLY A 128 2.78 14.19 18.33
CA GLY A 128 3.62 13.13 18.89
C GLY A 128 4.74 12.67 17.98
N VAL A 129 5.29 11.51 18.34
CA VAL A 129 6.33 10.79 17.60
C VAL A 129 5.95 9.33 17.47
N PHE A 130 6.20 8.75 16.30
CA PHE A 130 5.93 7.37 15.94
C PHE A 130 7.24 6.65 15.62
N ASP A 131 7.37 5.42 16.10
CA ASP A 131 8.42 4.48 15.77
C ASP A 131 7.77 3.22 15.19
N ALA A 132 8.06 2.87 13.94
CA ALA A 132 7.53 1.67 13.30
C ALA A 132 8.13 0.36 13.87
N GLU A 133 9.29 0.43 14.52
CA GLU A 133 10.07 -0.72 14.99
C GLU A 133 10.29 -0.75 16.52
N SER A 134 9.65 0.15 17.29
CA SER A 134 9.82 0.31 18.74
C SER A 134 9.64 -0.98 19.55
N VAL A 135 8.79 -1.87 19.06
CA VAL A 135 8.47 -3.15 19.68
C VAL A 135 8.85 -4.28 18.73
N THR A 136 9.24 -5.42 19.30
CA THR A 136 9.57 -6.64 18.55
C THR A 136 8.49 -6.96 17.52
N TYR A 137 8.91 -7.35 16.30
CA TYR A 137 8.04 -7.78 15.19
C TYR A 137 7.17 -6.70 14.53
N TYR A 138 7.70 -5.46 14.39
CA TYR A 138 7.02 -4.38 13.63
C TYR A 138 5.65 -3.99 14.20
N ARG A 139 5.50 -4.12 15.52
CA ARG A 139 4.30 -3.68 16.21
C ARG A 139 4.20 -2.16 16.26
N GLY A 140 5.29 -1.41 16.18
CA GLY A 140 5.32 0.05 16.22
C GLY A 140 4.68 0.69 17.47
N ALA A 141 4.99 1.95 17.76
CA ALA A 141 4.38 2.68 18.87
C ALA A 141 4.38 4.18 18.58
N ALA A 142 3.28 4.82 18.91
CA ALA A 142 3.17 6.27 18.90
C ALA A 142 3.12 6.81 20.34
N HIS A 143 3.86 7.88 20.59
CA HIS A 143 3.86 8.61 21.85
C HIS A 143 3.33 10.02 21.59
N TYR A 144 2.11 10.32 22.04
CA TYR A 144 1.39 11.54 21.66
C TYR A 144 0.61 12.18 22.81
N VAL A 145 -0.02 13.32 22.50
CA VAL A 145 -0.99 14.01 23.34
C VAL A 145 -2.01 14.73 22.46
N ASP A 146 -3.22 14.86 22.97
CA ASP A 146 -4.26 15.70 22.39
C ASP A 146 -4.27 17.05 23.12
N VAL A 147 -4.16 18.15 22.38
CA VAL A 147 -4.13 19.52 22.88
C VAL A 147 -5.36 20.27 22.38
N THR A 148 -6.12 20.84 23.30
CA THR A 148 -7.29 21.70 23.01
C THR A 148 -7.07 23.15 23.44
N ASP A 149 -5.89 23.47 23.95
CA ASP A 149 -5.57 24.78 24.51
C ASP A 149 -5.47 25.85 23.42
N ALA A 150 -6.13 26.99 23.64
CA ALA A 150 -6.05 28.15 22.75
C ALA A 150 -4.71 28.90 22.85
N ALA A 151 -4.00 28.73 23.97
CA ALA A 151 -2.65 29.25 24.16
C ALA A 151 -1.60 28.25 23.67
N TRP A 152 -0.42 28.76 23.31
CA TRP A 152 0.72 27.90 22.98
C TRP A 152 1.16 27.10 24.20
N THR A 153 1.10 25.77 24.08
CA THR A 153 1.53 24.82 25.09
C THR A 153 2.74 24.05 24.56
N THR A 154 3.80 23.91 25.38
CA THR A 154 4.92 23.04 25.07
C THR A 154 4.60 21.61 25.47
N VAL A 155 4.54 20.73 24.48
CA VAL A 155 4.43 19.29 24.66
C VAL A 155 5.83 18.70 24.80
N LYS A 156 5.96 17.75 25.71
CA LYS A 156 7.17 16.95 25.92
C LYS A 156 6.81 15.47 26.05
N ARG A 157 7.44 14.60 25.27
CA ARG A 157 7.24 13.14 25.29
C ARG A 157 8.57 12.42 25.23
N THR A 158 8.59 11.20 25.75
CA THR A 158 9.75 10.31 25.65
C THR A 158 9.36 9.13 24.75
N VAL A 159 10.26 8.78 23.85
CA VAL A 159 10.16 7.58 22.99
C VAL A 159 11.42 6.75 23.17
N THR A 160 11.27 5.45 23.27
CA THR A 160 12.41 4.52 23.25
C THR A 160 12.43 3.87 21.88
N THR A 161 13.53 4.05 21.16
CA THR A 161 13.70 3.42 19.85
C THR A 161 13.80 1.92 20.02
N GLY A 162 13.20 1.21 19.07
CA GLY A 162 13.31 -0.24 19.01
C GLY A 162 14.72 -0.73 18.71
N PRO A 163 14.94 -2.04 18.72
CA PRO A 163 16.27 -2.64 18.57
C PRO A 163 16.87 -2.49 17.16
N ARG A 164 16.14 -1.87 16.24
CA ARG A 164 16.50 -1.69 14.83
C ARG A 164 16.15 -0.32 14.28
N THR A 165 15.39 0.47 15.02
CA THR A 165 14.92 1.77 14.58
C THR A 165 16.10 2.67 14.21
N LYS A 166 16.06 3.18 12.98
CA LYS A 166 17.00 4.18 12.45
C LYS A 166 16.31 5.47 12.05
N GLU A 167 14.99 5.50 12.15
CA GLU A 167 14.15 6.63 11.83
C GLU A 167 12.93 6.66 12.75
N LEU A 168 12.56 7.85 13.21
CA LEU A 168 11.29 8.14 13.87
C LEU A 168 10.46 9.07 12.98
N ASN A 169 9.16 9.16 13.18
CA ASN A 169 8.32 10.16 12.52
C ASN A 169 7.61 11.03 13.56
N ALA A 170 7.97 12.30 13.65
CA ALA A 170 7.17 13.28 14.36
C ALA A 170 5.93 13.66 13.54
N PHE A 171 4.80 13.88 14.20
CA PHE A 171 3.55 14.20 13.52
C PHE A 171 2.71 15.19 14.32
N CYS A 172 1.84 15.91 13.61
CA CYS A 172 0.84 16.78 14.20
C CYS A 172 -0.37 16.96 13.29
N PHE A 173 -1.57 16.66 13.78
CA PHE A 173 -2.80 16.70 12.98
C PHE A 173 -4.05 17.06 13.80
N LEU A 174 -5.13 17.44 13.13
CA LEU A 174 -6.43 17.66 13.77
C LEU A 174 -7.10 16.35 14.19
N ASN A 175 -7.30 16.18 15.49
CA ASN A 175 -7.93 15.01 16.11
C ASN A 175 -9.45 15.09 16.08
N GLU A 176 -10.09 13.95 15.87
CA GLU A 176 -11.55 13.83 15.66
C GLU A 176 -12.41 13.92 16.91
N LEU A 177 -11.84 13.67 18.09
CA LEU A 177 -12.62 13.64 19.33
C LEU A 177 -13.08 15.06 19.76
N GLY A 178 -12.65 16.11 19.05
CA GLY A 178 -13.09 17.49 19.28
C GLY A 178 -14.41 17.79 18.57
N SER A 179 -15.35 18.45 19.26
CA SER A 179 -16.61 18.93 18.68
C SER A 179 -16.48 20.27 17.94
N GLY A 180 -15.29 20.89 17.96
CA GLY A 180 -15.06 22.20 17.38
C GLY A 180 -14.53 22.15 15.95
N SER A 181 -14.65 23.31 15.29
CA SER A 181 -14.33 23.49 13.87
C SER A 181 -13.17 24.45 13.64
N GLY A 182 -12.36 24.77 14.65
CA GLY A 182 -11.24 25.69 14.49
C GLY A 182 -9.96 25.02 13.96
N PRO A 183 -8.93 25.82 13.62
CA PRO A 183 -7.64 25.30 13.19
C PRO A 183 -6.77 24.83 14.37
N GLY A 184 -5.81 23.98 14.02
CA GLY A 184 -4.70 23.58 14.88
C GLY A 184 -3.39 24.22 14.44
N TYR A 185 -2.45 24.39 15.37
CA TYR A 185 -1.13 24.94 15.06
C TYR A 185 -0.04 24.14 15.74
N CYS A 186 1.05 23.88 15.01
CA CYS A 186 2.21 23.14 15.49
C CYS A 186 3.49 23.85 15.07
N ASP A 187 4.48 23.87 15.96
CA ASP A 187 5.74 24.59 15.79
C ASP A 187 6.85 23.94 16.65
N ASP A 188 8.11 24.30 16.41
CA ASP A 188 9.26 24.02 17.28
C ASP A 188 9.44 22.52 17.64
N PHE A 189 9.36 21.66 16.63
CA PHE A 189 9.65 20.23 16.79
C PHE A 189 11.14 20.04 17.11
N THR A 190 11.44 19.51 18.29
CA THR A 190 12.79 19.11 18.67
C THR A 190 12.84 17.67 19.14
N ILE A 191 13.96 17.02 18.89
CA ILE A 191 14.26 15.72 19.48
C ILE A 191 15.70 15.71 19.99
N ARG A 192 15.89 15.14 21.19
CA ARG A 192 17.18 15.05 21.85
C ARG A 192 17.40 13.65 22.39
N GLU A 193 18.56 13.10 22.12
CA GLU A 193 18.99 11.86 22.77
C GLU A 193 19.16 12.05 24.27
N VAL A 194 18.50 11.19 25.06
CA VAL A 194 18.60 11.17 26.52
C VAL A 194 19.68 10.17 26.96
N GLY A 195 19.77 9.02 26.29
CA GLY A 195 20.73 7.97 26.57
C GLY A 195 20.20 6.59 26.19
N PRO A 196 20.97 5.51 26.42
CA PRO A 196 20.54 4.15 26.09
C PRO A 196 19.29 3.73 26.87
N ALA A 197 18.48 2.86 26.27
CA ALA A 197 17.34 2.22 26.93
C ALA A 197 17.81 1.43 28.16
N ALA A 198 17.04 1.53 29.26
CA ALA A 198 17.33 0.77 30.48
C ALA A 198 17.24 -0.75 30.23
N ASP A 199 16.23 -1.16 29.44
CA ASP A 199 15.97 -2.55 29.06
C ASP A 199 15.97 -2.66 27.52
N PRO A 200 17.14 -2.77 26.88
CA PRO A 200 17.23 -2.84 25.42
C PRO A 200 16.58 -4.12 24.92
N ALA A 201 15.66 -3.99 23.96
CA ALA A 201 15.10 -5.15 23.29
C ALA A 201 16.19 -5.86 22.47
N PRO A 202 16.22 -7.19 22.41
CA PRO A 202 17.14 -7.88 21.53
C PRO A 202 16.68 -7.69 20.07
N ALA A 203 17.62 -7.35 19.18
CA ALA A 203 17.36 -7.48 17.75
C ALA A 203 17.24 -8.99 17.42
N PRO A 204 16.17 -9.43 16.73
CA PRO A 204 16.07 -10.83 16.31
C PRO A 204 17.29 -11.23 15.46
N GLY A 205 18.02 -12.24 15.92
CA GLY A 205 19.15 -12.85 15.21
C GLY A 205 18.77 -14.20 14.62
N GLY A 206 19.38 -14.58 13.50
CA GLY A 206 19.17 -15.89 12.88
C GLY A 206 20.12 -16.13 11.70
N ASP A 207 20.57 -17.38 11.53
CA ASP A 207 21.33 -17.77 10.35
C ASP A 207 20.39 -17.91 9.15
N THR A 208 20.27 -16.82 8.37
CA THR A 208 19.47 -16.79 7.13
C THR A 208 19.98 -17.71 6.02
N ARG A 209 21.09 -18.44 6.23
CA ARG A 209 21.59 -19.47 5.31
C ARG A 209 21.02 -20.85 5.59
N ALA A 210 20.36 -21.04 6.74
CA ALA A 210 19.69 -22.31 7.02
C ALA A 210 18.58 -22.56 5.97
N PRO A 211 18.41 -23.81 5.51
CA PRO A 211 17.29 -24.13 4.65
C PRO A 211 15.96 -23.94 5.40
N GLY A 212 14.92 -23.60 4.67
CA GLY A 212 13.55 -23.59 5.17
C GLY A 212 13.03 -25.00 5.47
N ALA A 213 11.80 -25.09 5.95
CA ALA A 213 11.16 -26.34 6.36
C ALA A 213 11.12 -27.42 5.26
N ASN A 214 11.09 -27.02 3.98
CA ASN A 214 11.10 -27.90 2.81
C ASN A 214 12.53 -28.26 2.31
N GLY A 215 13.58 -27.84 3.00
CA GLY A 215 14.97 -28.11 2.63
C GLY A 215 15.57 -27.18 1.56
N PHE A 216 14.78 -26.26 1.00
CA PHE A 216 15.23 -25.22 0.06
C PHE A 216 15.56 -23.92 0.80
N PRO A 217 16.43 -23.02 0.29
CA PRO A 217 16.61 -21.69 0.87
C PRO A 217 15.27 -20.96 1.04
N VAL A 218 15.11 -20.25 2.17
CA VAL A 218 13.87 -19.52 2.44
C VAL A 218 13.62 -18.45 1.37
N THR A 219 12.40 -18.47 0.84
CA THR A 219 11.82 -17.54 -0.13
C THR A 219 10.41 -17.17 0.34
N VAL A 220 9.87 -16.06 -0.17
CA VAL A 220 8.55 -15.54 0.15
C VAL A 220 7.82 -15.23 -1.16
N PRO A 221 6.83 -16.04 -1.55
CA PRO A 221 6.36 -17.25 -0.87
C PRO A 221 7.37 -18.40 -0.94
N ALA A 222 7.30 -19.31 0.03
CA ALA A 222 8.07 -20.55 0.03
C ALA A 222 7.66 -21.46 -1.13
N VAL A 223 8.59 -22.28 -1.63
CA VAL A 223 8.29 -23.21 -2.72
C VAL A 223 7.47 -24.41 -2.25
N GLN A 224 6.51 -24.87 -3.06
CA GLN A 224 5.67 -26.03 -2.74
C GLN A 224 6.49 -27.31 -2.52
N SER A 225 7.47 -27.57 -3.38
CA SER A 225 8.29 -28.79 -3.30
C SER A 225 9.74 -28.57 -3.74
N PHE A 226 10.65 -29.30 -3.09
CA PHE A 226 12.05 -29.37 -3.47
C PHE A 226 12.59 -30.79 -3.34
N ALA A 227 12.99 -31.38 -4.47
CA ALA A 227 13.68 -32.66 -4.54
C ALA A 227 15.19 -32.42 -4.67
N ARG A 228 15.90 -32.51 -3.54
CA ARG A 228 17.34 -32.29 -3.49
C ARG A 228 18.11 -33.38 -4.23
N ARG A 229 19.14 -32.98 -5.00
CA ARG A 229 20.16 -33.89 -5.55
C ARG A 229 21.41 -33.82 -4.66
N GLU A 230 22.00 -34.97 -4.34
CA GLU A 230 23.27 -34.99 -3.61
C GLU A 230 24.42 -34.47 -4.47
N GLY A 231 25.24 -33.59 -3.89
CA GLY A 231 26.32 -32.93 -4.62
C GLY A 231 25.84 -31.81 -5.54
N GLY A 232 26.69 -30.81 -5.75
CA GLY A 232 26.39 -29.68 -6.62
C GLY A 232 25.66 -28.52 -5.93
N SER A 233 26.08 -27.31 -6.26
CA SER A 233 25.38 -26.07 -5.89
C SER A 233 25.66 -25.02 -6.95
N TRP A 234 24.65 -24.24 -7.29
CA TRP A 234 24.79 -23.15 -8.24
C TRP A 234 25.00 -21.82 -7.54
N ARG A 235 25.82 -20.96 -8.13
CA ARG A 235 25.88 -19.53 -7.81
C ARG A 235 26.21 -18.74 -9.08
N PRO A 236 25.66 -17.54 -9.26
CA PRO A 236 26.00 -16.73 -10.42
C PRO A 236 27.46 -16.26 -10.36
N GLN A 237 28.05 -16.06 -11.54
CA GLN A 237 29.31 -15.31 -11.66
C GLN A 237 29.05 -13.80 -11.58
N ALA A 238 30.12 -13.00 -11.50
CA ALA A 238 29.99 -11.54 -11.47
C ALA A 238 29.33 -10.99 -12.74
N ASP A 239 29.46 -11.69 -13.86
CA ASP A 239 28.85 -11.46 -15.16
C ASP A 239 27.84 -12.57 -15.49
N LEU A 240 26.58 -12.31 -15.21
CA LEU A 240 25.51 -13.28 -15.45
C LEU A 240 25.04 -13.25 -16.90
N THR A 241 24.75 -14.42 -17.46
CA THR A 241 23.97 -14.54 -18.69
C THR A 241 22.58 -15.09 -18.35
N VAL A 242 21.54 -14.33 -18.71
CA VAL A 242 20.15 -14.79 -18.72
C VAL A 242 19.78 -15.13 -20.16
N SER A 243 19.41 -16.36 -20.42
CA SER A 243 19.17 -16.87 -21.77
C SER A 243 17.70 -17.18 -22.00
N VAL A 244 17.27 -17.09 -23.25
CA VAL A 244 15.95 -17.54 -23.71
C VAL A 244 16.12 -18.44 -24.92
N ARG A 245 15.25 -19.45 -25.09
CA ARG A 245 15.27 -20.30 -26.29
C ARG A 245 14.89 -19.50 -27.53
N ARG A 246 15.55 -19.76 -28.67
CA ARG A 246 15.31 -19.06 -29.95
C ARG A 246 13.85 -19.05 -30.36
N GLY A 247 13.16 -20.20 -30.26
CA GLY A 247 11.73 -20.31 -30.58
C GLY A 247 10.79 -19.56 -29.63
N GLN A 248 11.27 -19.12 -28.46
CA GLN A 248 10.48 -18.44 -27.42
C GLN A 248 10.96 -17.01 -27.14
N ALA A 249 11.97 -16.53 -27.87
CA ALA A 249 12.59 -15.23 -27.62
C ALA A 249 11.59 -14.07 -27.76
N ALA A 250 10.63 -14.15 -28.68
CA ALA A 250 9.60 -13.12 -28.84
C ALA A 250 8.71 -12.97 -27.59
N ALA A 251 8.46 -14.06 -26.86
CA ALA A 251 7.63 -14.06 -25.66
C ALA A 251 8.44 -13.74 -24.38
N LEU A 252 9.68 -14.22 -24.27
CA LEU A 252 10.44 -14.21 -23.02
C LEU A 252 11.59 -13.20 -22.96
N ARG A 253 11.95 -12.53 -24.06
CA ARG A 253 13.11 -11.62 -24.05
C ARG A 253 12.91 -10.46 -23.07
N GLY A 254 11.70 -9.89 -23.02
CA GLY A 254 11.39 -8.82 -22.06
C GLY A 254 11.53 -9.29 -20.61
N ASP A 255 11.07 -10.50 -20.30
CA ASP A 255 11.23 -11.12 -18.97
C ASP A 255 12.71 -11.36 -18.64
N ALA A 256 13.50 -11.85 -19.60
CA ALA A 256 14.93 -12.07 -19.40
C ALA A 256 15.69 -10.77 -19.17
N GLU A 257 15.32 -9.68 -19.87
CA GLU A 257 15.89 -8.34 -19.66
C GLU A 257 15.55 -7.82 -18.26
N ARG A 258 14.30 -7.96 -17.83
CA ARG A 258 13.87 -7.58 -16.47
C ARG A 258 14.59 -8.37 -15.38
N VAL A 259 14.69 -9.70 -15.53
CA VAL A 259 15.41 -10.56 -14.59
C VAL A 259 16.90 -10.19 -14.53
N ALA A 260 17.54 -9.93 -15.67
CA ALA A 260 18.93 -9.49 -15.72
C ALA A 260 19.14 -8.18 -14.95
N GLU A 261 18.26 -7.19 -15.15
CA GLU A 261 18.29 -5.92 -14.43
C GLU A 261 18.08 -6.11 -12.91
N GLU A 262 17.12 -6.93 -12.50
CA GLU A 262 16.84 -7.23 -11.09
C GLU A 262 18.03 -7.89 -10.37
N PHE A 263 18.77 -8.77 -11.03
CA PHE A 263 19.97 -9.39 -10.45
C PHE A 263 21.09 -8.36 -10.20
N VAL A 264 21.23 -7.38 -11.10
CA VAL A 264 22.19 -6.26 -10.94
C VAL A 264 21.72 -5.33 -9.82
N GLU A 265 20.45 -4.95 -9.81
CA GLU A 265 19.84 -4.09 -8.79
C GLU A 265 19.90 -4.72 -7.38
N ALA A 266 19.73 -6.05 -7.29
CA ALA A 266 19.88 -6.83 -6.07
C ALA A 266 21.33 -6.96 -5.60
N LYS A 267 22.30 -6.48 -6.39
CA LYS A 267 23.75 -6.62 -6.16
C LYS A 267 24.20 -8.07 -6.02
N LEU A 268 23.48 -9.00 -6.64
CA LEU A 268 23.89 -10.41 -6.72
C LEU A 268 24.99 -10.60 -7.76
N VAL A 269 25.02 -9.73 -8.77
CA VAL A 269 25.99 -9.74 -9.87
C VAL A 269 26.38 -8.31 -10.21
N ARG A 270 27.53 -8.12 -10.89
CA ARG A 270 28.02 -6.80 -11.32
C ARG A 270 27.38 -6.36 -12.63
N THR A 271 27.22 -7.31 -13.55
CA THR A 271 26.62 -7.09 -14.87
C THR A 271 25.80 -8.32 -15.26
N ALA A 272 24.74 -8.12 -16.03
CA ALA A 272 23.96 -9.20 -16.62
C ALA A 272 23.70 -8.91 -18.10
N THR A 273 23.68 -9.96 -18.93
CA THR A 273 23.38 -9.87 -20.37
C THR A 273 22.32 -10.87 -20.76
N VAL A 274 21.52 -10.50 -21.77
CA VAL A 274 20.49 -11.40 -22.33
C VAL A 274 20.98 -12.03 -23.61
N ARG A 275 20.82 -13.35 -23.75
CA ARG A 275 21.18 -14.10 -24.96
C ARG A 275 20.03 -14.96 -25.45
N VAL A 276 19.98 -15.14 -26.76
CA VAL A 276 19.10 -16.10 -27.42
C VAL A 276 19.91 -17.34 -27.75
N VAL A 277 19.44 -18.50 -27.31
CA VAL A 277 20.15 -19.77 -27.40
C VAL A 277 19.31 -20.87 -28.05
N ASP A 278 19.97 -21.88 -28.60
CA ASP A 278 19.31 -23.03 -29.22
C ASP A 278 19.08 -24.19 -28.23
N ASP A 279 19.98 -24.40 -27.27
CA ASP A 279 19.86 -25.45 -26.25
C ASP A 279 20.42 -25.04 -24.86
N HIS A 280 20.22 -25.92 -23.87
CA HIS A 280 20.72 -25.72 -22.50
C HIS A 280 22.25 -25.73 -22.38
N ALA A 281 22.94 -26.56 -23.18
CA ALA A 281 24.40 -26.72 -23.10
C ALA A 281 25.14 -25.41 -23.42
N SER A 282 24.46 -24.48 -24.11
CA SER A 282 24.95 -23.14 -24.41
C SER A 282 24.77 -22.11 -23.28
N VAL A 283 24.26 -22.50 -22.10
CA VAL A 283 24.02 -21.62 -20.93
C VAL A 283 24.95 -21.94 -19.73
N PRO A 284 26.26 -22.17 -19.92
CA PRO A 284 27.13 -22.53 -18.80
C PRO A 284 27.21 -21.37 -17.80
N ARG A 285 26.95 -21.68 -16.54
CA ARG A 285 26.93 -20.77 -15.38
C ARG A 285 25.93 -19.63 -15.46
N GLY A 286 24.88 -19.80 -16.27
CA GLY A 286 23.79 -18.85 -16.45
C GLY A 286 22.42 -19.32 -15.96
N ILE A 287 21.40 -18.55 -16.30
CA ILE A 287 19.98 -18.88 -16.10
C ILE A 287 19.36 -19.02 -17.49
N LEU A 288 18.59 -20.09 -17.72
CA LEU A 288 17.78 -20.26 -18.92
C LEU A 288 16.30 -20.10 -18.57
N LEU A 289 15.62 -19.11 -19.14
CA LEU A 289 14.17 -18.98 -19.09
C LEU A 289 13.55 -19.67 -20.31
N THR A 290 12.56 -20.53 -20.07
CA THR A 290 11.83 -21.26 -21.10
C THR A 290 10.38 -21.45 -20.65
N THR A 291 9.48 -21.70 -21.60
CA THR A 291 8.14 -22.19 -21.30
C THR A 291 7.95 -23.64 -21.72
N GLY A 292 7.05 -24.34 -21.04
CA GLY A 292 6.71 -25.75 -21.27
C GLY A 292 5.73 -26.26 -20.22
N GLY A 293 5.25 -27.50 -20.38
CA GLY A 293 4.36 -28.11 -19.40
C GLY A 293 5.04 -28.30 -18.04
N VAL A 294 4.32 -28.00 -16.97
CA VAL A 294 4.77 -28.19 -15.58
C VAL A 294 3.98 -29.36 -14.99
N ASP A 295 4.66 -30.37 -14.45
CA ASP A 295 3.99 -31.53 -13.85
C ASP A 295 3.30 -31.12 -12.54
N LEU A 296 1.99 -30.92 -12.64
CA LEU A 296 1.09 -30.61 -11.53
C LEU A 296 0.15 -31.77 -11.19
N SER A 297 0.53 -33.00 -11.54
CA SER A 297 -0.30 -34.20 -11.30
C SER A 297 -0.64 -34.39 -9.81
N ALA A 298 0.30 -34.04 -8.92
CA ALA A 298 0.11 -34.08 -7.47
C ALA A 298 -0.54 -32.81 -6.88
N ALA A 299 -0.76 -31.76 -7.67
CA ALA A 299 -1.33 -30.50 -7.21
C ALA A 299 -2.88 -30.54 -7.19
N PRO A 300 -3.54 -29.71 -6.37
CA PRO A 300 -5.01 -29.55 -6.40
C PRO A 300 -5.55 -29.12 -7.76
N ALA A 301 -6.83 -29.37 -8.04
CA ALA A 301 -7.45 -29.02 -9.32
C ALA A 301 -7.33 -27.54 -9.66
N LYS A 302 -7.51 -26.65 -8.68
CA LYS A 302 -7.35 -25.19 -8.84
C LYS A 302 -5.92 -24.81 -9.25
N ALA A 303 -4.91 -25.44 -8.64
CA ALA A 303 -3.52 -25.21 -9.05
C ALA A 303 -3.25 -25.67 -10.48
N ARG A 304 -3.83 -26.79 -10.92
CA ARG A 304 -3.73 -27.24 -12.33
C ARG A 304 -4.39 -26.26 -13.30
N ALA A 305 -5.51 -25.65 -12.93
CA ALA A 305 -6.15 -24.60 -13.72
C ALA A 305 -5.28 -23.32 -13.84
N LEU A 306 -4.31 -23.15 -12.94
CA LEU A 306 -3.37 -22.03 -12.90
C LEU A 306 -1.95 -22.44 -13.35
N GLU A 307 -1.81 -23.47 -14.20
CA GLU A 307 -0.51 -23.93 -14.72
C GLU A 307 0.32 -22.79 -15.33
N SER A 308 -0.33 -21.79 -15.94
CA SER A 308 0.33 -20.61 -16.51
C SER A 308 1.19 -19.83 -15.50
N GLN A 309 0.91 -19.93 -14.21
CA GLN A 309 1.66 -19.29 -13.12
C GLN A 309 2.62 -20.26 -12.41
N ALA A 310 2.49 -21.57 -12.67
CA ALA A 310 3.36 -22.58 -12.11
C ALA A 310 4.73 -22.58 -12.81
N TYR A 311 5.73 -23.07 -12.10
CA TYR A 311 7.07 -23.20 -12.64
C TYR A 311 7.84 -24.35 -12.03
N ARG A 312 8.88 -24.73 -12.76
CA ARG A 312 9.83 -25.75 -12.41
C ARG A 312 11.25 -25.22 -12.54
N LEU A 313 12.08 -25.45 -11.52
CA LEU A 313 13.51 -25.14 -11.54
C LEU A 313 14.30 -26.44 -11.64
N ASP A 314 15.17 -26.56 -12.65
CA ASP A 314 16.28 -27.52 -12.66
C ASP A 314 17.55 -26.81 -12.24
N ILE A 315 18.14 -27.25 -11.13
CA ILE A 315 19.35 -26.65 -10.58
C ILE A 315 20.45 -27.71 -10.58
N ASP A 316 21.55 -27.42 -11.27
CA ASP A 316 22.80 -28.17 -11.19
C ASP A 316 23.99 -27.21 -10.98
N GLU A 317 25.21 -27.70 -11.06
CA GLU A 317 26.40 -26.86 -10.85
C GLU A 317 26.72 -25.92 -12.03
N ASP A 318 26.19 -26.24 -13.20
CA ASP A 318 26.41 -25.50 -14.42
C ASP A 318 25.32 -24.44 -14.62
N ALA A 319 24.05 -24.70 -14.38
CA ALA A 319 23.01 -23.74 -14.73
C ALA A 319 21.74 -23.88 -13.88
N VAL A 320 20.87 -22.88 -14.04
CA VAL A 320 19.49 -22.93 -13.56
C VAL A 320 18.56 -22.83 -14.76
N VAL A 321 17.76 -23.87 -15.01
CA VAL A 321 16.69 -23.84 -16.00
C VAL A 321 15.38 -23.54 -15.30
N VAL A 322 14.75 -22.45 -15.72
CA VAL A 322 13.43 -22.03 -15.24
C VAL A 322 12.41 -22.32 -16.35
N THR A 323 11.57 -23.32 -16.12
CA THR A 323 10.47 -23.68 -17.02
C THR A 323 9.15 -23.20 -16.41
N GLY A 324 8.52 -22.21 -17.00
CA GLY A 324 7.18 -21.77 -16.62
C GLY A 324 6.09 -22.36 -17.51
N GLY A 325 4.88 -22.56 -16.97
CA GLY A 325 3.71 -22.86 -17.81
C GLY A 325 3.38 -21.70 -18.78
N SER A 326 3.80 -20.49 -18.43
CA SER A 326 3.83 -19.31 -19.31
C SER A 326 5.03 -18.41 -18.97
N GLY A 327 5.14 -17.24 -19.63
CA GLY A 327 6.12 -16.22 -19.25
C GLY A 327 5.99 -15.76 -17.81
N THR A 328 4.76 -15.64 -17.28
CA THR A 328 4.51 -15.31 -15.87
C THR A 328 5.09 -16.36 -14.92
N GLY A 329 4.87 -17.66 -15.19
CA GLY A 329 5.49 -18.73 -14.42
C GLY A 329 7.02 -18.68 -14.48
N ALA A 330 7.59 -18.43 -15.66
CA ALA A 330 9.04 -18.33 -15.83
C ALA A 330 9.62 -17.14 -15.04
N TYR A 331 8.94 -16.00 -15.05
CA TYR A 331 9.31 -14.83 -14.25
C TYR A 331 9.22 -15.13 -12.74
N TYR A 332 8.15 -15.76 -12.27
CA TYR A 332 8.00 -16.19 -10.87
C TYR A 332 9.09 -17.16 -10.41
N GLY A 333 9.50 -18.09 -11.28
CA GLY A 333 10.62 -18.97 -11.00
C GLY A 333 11.94 -18.22 -10.87
N ALA A 334 12.17 -17.20 -11.70
CA ALA A 334 13.33 -16.33 -11.57
C ALA A 334 13.32 -15.52 -10.26
N GLN A 335 12.15 -15.06 -9.79
CA GLN A 335 12.03 -14.41 -8.48
C GLN A 335 12.44 -15.35 -7.33
N THR A 336 12.06 -16.63 -7.39
CA THR A 336 12.51 -17.64 -6.42
C THR A 336 14.02 -17.82 -6.43
N VAL A 337 14.65 -17.88 -7.61
CA VAL A 337 16.11 -17.97 -7.75
C VAL A 337 16.77 -16.76 -7.09
N LEU A 338 16.29 -15.55 -7.40
CA LEU A 338 16.81 -14.29 -6.88
C LEU A 338 16.71 -14.26 -5.33
N GLN A 339 15.54 -14.59 -4.80
CA GLN A 339 15.31 -14.61 -3.35
C GLN A 339 16.19 -15.64 -2.63
N ALA A 340 16.28 -16.86 -3.17
CA ALA A 340 17.10 -17.93 -2.60
C ALA A 340 18.59 -17.57 -2.58
N LEU A 341 19.08 -16.84 -3.60
CA LEU A 341 20.43 -16.29 -3.58
C LEU A 341 20.60 -15.17 -2.54
N ARG A 342 19.60 -14.31 -2.34
CA ARG A 342 19.67 -13.26 -1.31
C ARG A 342 19.68 -13.85 0.11
N SER A 343 18.94 -14.92 0.35
CA SER A 343 18.91 -15.59 1.66
C SER A 343 20.17 -16.43 1.91
N ALA A 344 20.49 -17.37 1.02
CA ALA A 344 21.55 -18.37 1.25
C ALA A 344 22.86 -18.13 0.48
N GLY A 345 22.90 -17.25 -0.51
CA GLY A 345 24.09 -16.95 -1.33
C GLY A 345 24.45 -18.01 -2.37
N ARG A 346 23.73 -19.13 -2.42
CA ARG A 346 23.86 -20.22 -3.40
C ARG A 346 22.57 -21.03 -3.44
N LEU A 347 22.37 -21.78 -4.52
CA LEU A 347 21.26 -22.72 -4.67
C LEU A 347 21.77 -24.15 -4.51
N PRO A 348 21.12 -25.00 -3.68
CA PRO A 348 21.41 -26.44 -3.69
C PRO A 348 20.95 -27.08 -5.00
N GLY A 349 21.72 -28.03 -5.52
CA GLY A 349 21.31 -28.82 -6.69
C GLY A 349 20.03 -29.62 -6.43
N GLY A 350 19.15 -29.70 -7.43
CA GLY A 350 17.87 -30.39 -7.31
C GLY A 350 16.79 -29.84 -8.22
N VAL A 351 15.55 -30.21 -7.92
CA VAL A 351 14.35 -29.83 -8.66
C VAL A 351 13.36 -29.14 -7.75
N VAL A 352 12.93 -27.93 -8.12
CA VAL A 352 11.78 -27.25 -7.50
C VAL A 352 10.60 -27.36 -8.43
N THR A 353 9.43 -27.69 -7.89
CA THR A 353 8.13 -27.51 -8.59
C THR A 353 7.24 -26.69 -7.68
N ASP A 354 6.73 -25.57 -8.18
CA ASP A 354 6.00 -24.58 -7.41
C ASP A 354 4.78 -24.04 -8.16
N TRP A 355 3.71 -23.79 -7.43
CA TRP A 355 2.40 -23.40 -7.95
C TRP A 355 1.58 -22.72 -6.84
N THR A 356 0.48 -22.08 -7.24
CA THR A 356 -0.55 -21.53 -6.36
C THR A 356 -1.91 -22.05 -6.78
N ASP A 357 -2.86 -22.06 -5.85
CA ASP A 357 -4.28 -22.35 -6.11
C ASP A 357 -5.17 -21.09 -6.04
N GLN A 358 -4.58 -19.90 -5.85
CA GLN A 358 -5.27 -18.62 -5.82
C GLN A 358 -5.01 -17.84 -7.11
N ALA A 359 -6.06 -17.47 -7.83
CA ALA A 359 -5.96 -16.69 -9.06
C ALA A 359 -5.66 -15.21 -8.77
N PHE A 360 -6.23 -14.66 -7.69
CA PHE A 360 -6.11 -13.24 -7.32
C PHE A 360 -5.32 -13.09 -6.02
N ARG A 361 -4.15 -12.44 -6.11
CA ARG A 361 -3.25 -12.23 -4.98
C ARG A 361 -2.78 -10.80 -5.06
N GLY A 362 -3.22 -9.94 -4.16
CA GLY A 362 -3.02 -8.51 -4.39
C GLY A 362 -3.00 -7.61 -3.17
N LEU A 363 -2.88 -6.34 -3.48
CA LEU A 363 -2.97 -5.20 -2.57
C LEU A 363 -4.11 -4.32 -3.05
N GLN A 364 -4.99 -3.90 -2.14
CA GLN A 364 -5.98 -2.86 -2.37
C GLN A 364 -5.47 -1.56 -1.75
N VAL A 365 -5.63 -0.46 -2.48
CA VAL A 365 -5.18 0.88 -2.05
C VAL A 365 -6.34 1.85 -2.20
N ASP A 366 -6.74 2.44 -1.07
CA ASP A 366 -7.66 3.57 -1.02
C ASP A 366 -7.00 4.85 -1.54
N SER A 367 -7.13 5.09 -2.84
CA SER A 367 -6.72 6.37 -3.41
C SER A 367 -7.86 7.39 -3.47
N GLY A 368 -9.13 6.99 -3.37
CA GLY A 368 -10.27 7.89 -3.46
C GLY A 368 -10.16 8.98 -2.40
N ARG A 369 -9.76 8.57 -1.19
CA ARG A 369 -9.55 9.49 -0.07
C ARG A 369 -8.23 10.23 -0.16
N ARG A 370 -7.20 9.68 -0.82
CA ARG A 370 -5.84 10.23 -0.91
C ARG A 370 -5.12 10.06 -2.25
N TYR A 371 -4.37 11.08 -2.68
CA TYR A 371 -3.39 10.92 -3.75
C TYR A 371 -2.14 10.16 -3.29
N TYR A 372 -1.78 9.14 -4.09
CA TYR A 372 -0.51 8.44 -4.02
C TYR A 372 0.38 8.80 -5.22
N SER A 373 1.66 8.98 -4.97
CA SER A 373 2.62 9.22 -6.05
C SER A 373 2.74 8.01 -6.97
N ILE A 374 2.86 8.26 -8.28
CA ILE A 374 3.13 7.21 -9.27
C ILE A 374 4.41 6.43 -8.92
N SER A 375 5.41 7.08 -8.34
CA SER A 375 6.64 6.42 -7.90
C SER A 375 6.39 5.44 -6.76
N TRP A 376 5.54 5.77 -5.78
CA TRP A 376 5.15 4.86 -4.72
C TRP A 376 4.34 3.67 -5.26
N LEU A 377 3.38 3.90 -6.15
CA LEU A 377 2.61 2.81 -6.79
C LEU A 377 3.53 1.86 -7.59
N LYS A 378 4.50 2.40 -8.34
CA LYS A 378 5.52 1.60 -9.05
C LYS A 378 6.39 0.77 -8.10
N ASN A 379 6.66 1.27 -6.90
CA ASN A 379 7.38 0.51 -5.89
C ASN A 379 6.55 -0.64 -5.34
N GLN A 380 5.25 -0.42 -5.07
CA GLN A 380 4.36 -1.49 -4.64
C GLN A 380 4.25 -2.58 -5.71
N ILE A 381 4.10 -2.22 -6.99
CA ILE A 381 4.10 -3.18 -8.11
C ILE A 381 5.35 -4.08 -8.10
N LYS A 382 6.54 -3.52 -7.86
CA LYS A 382 7.77 -4.33 -7.77
C LYS A 382 7.70 -5.31 -6.60
N ASP A 383 7.21 -4.86 -5.44
CA ASP A 383 7.08 -5.72 -4.26
C ASP A 383 6.03 -6.81 -4.42
N LEU A 384 4.91 -6.52 -5.11
CA LEU A 384 3.91 -7.51 -5.49
C LEU A 384 4.55 -8.60 -6.35
N ALA A 385 5.21 -8.20 -7.44
CA ALA A 385 5.85 -9.09 -8.40
C ALA A 385 6.97 -9.94 -7.77
N TYR A 386 7.83 -9.32 -6.96
CA TYR A 386 8.88 -10.00 -6.21
C TYR A 386 8.33 -11.11 -5.31
N SER A 387 7.12 -10.91 -4.77
CA SER A 387 6.39 -11.87 -3.94
C SER A 387 5.29 -12.64 -4.67
N LYS A 388 5.32 -12.67 -6.02
CA LYS A 388 4.38 -13.41 -6.86
C LYS A 388 2.90 -13.04 -6.65
N MET A 389 2.61 -11.84 -6.16
CA MET A 389 1.28 -11.23 -6.18
C MET A 389 1.08 -10.53 -7.52
N ASN A 390 -0.14 -10.58 -8.05
CA ASN A 390 -0.45 -10.28 -9.45
C ASN A 390 -1.53 -9.21 -9.65
N TYR A 391 -2.12 -8.68 -8.57
CA TYR A 391 -3.11 -7.60 -8.68
C TYR A 391 -2.84 -6.43 -7.74
N LEU A 392 -3.09 -5.23 -8.26
CA LEU A 392 -3.19 -3.98 -7.50
C LEU A 392 -4.60 -3.42 -7.73
N GLN A 393 -5.45 -3.41 -6.71
CA GLN A 393 -6.75 -2.76 -6.76
C GLN A 393 -6.59 -1.31 -6.32
N LEU A 394 -7.02 -0.37 -7.16
CA LEU A 394 -7.00 1.06 -6.85
C LEU A 394 -8.44 1.55 -6.73
N ARG A 395 -8.86 1.87 -5.50
CA ARG A 395 -10.08 2.64 -5.26
C ARG A 395 -9.83 4.06 -5.71
N VAL A 396 -10.15 4.36 -6.95
CA VAL A 396 -9.85 5.66 -7.58
C VAL A 396 -10.90 6.71 -7.25
N LYS A 397 -12.04 6.29 -6.69
CA LYS A 397 -13.14 7.16 -6.28
C LYS A 397 -13.73 6.70 -4.96
N ASP A 398 -13.89 7.66 -4.03
CA ASP A 398 -14.56 7.53 -2.73
C ASP A 398 -15.29 8.86 -2.40
N ASP A 399 -15.82 9.01 -1.18
CA ASP A 399 -16.54 10.18 -0.67
C ASP A 399 -15.80 11.51 -0.90
N GLN A 400 -14.47 11.49 -0.83
CA GLN A 400 -13.64 12.69 -0.83
C GLN A 400 -13.04 13.03 -2.20
N GLY A 401 -13.19 12.20 -3.23
CA GLY A 401 -12.62 12.54 -4.53
C GLY A 401 -12.58 11.46 -5.58
N LEU A 402 -12.22 11.91 -6.78
CA LEU A 402 -11.85 11.11 -7.94
C LEU A 402 -10.37 11.38 -8.28
N ARG A 403 -9.56 10.32 -8.34
CA ARG A 403 -8.10 10.40 -8.57
C ARG A 403 -7.67 10.18 -10.00
N VAL A 404 -8.60 9.92 -10.91
CA VAL A 404 -8.28 9.71 -12.31
C VAL A 404 -9.05 10.72 -13.14
N GLU A 405 -8.37 11.35 -14.09
CA GLU A 405 -8.98 12.22 -15.08
C GLU A 405 -10.21 11.56 -15.75
N SER A 406 -11.35 12.24 -15.75
CA SER A 406 -12.61 11.74 -16.30
C SER A 406 -13.31 12.78 -17.17
N ALA A 407 -13.78 12.36 -18.34
CA ALA A 407 -14.64 13.13 -19.22
C ALA A 407 -16.12 13.05 -18.80
N VAL A 408 -16.53 12.01 -18.07
CA VAL A 408 -17.88 11.91 -17.51
C VAL A 408 -18.06 12.82 -16.29
N ALA A 409 -17.01 13.00 -15.48
CA ALA A 409 -17.04 13.82 -14.27
C ALA A 409 -15.80 14.76 -14.14
N PRO A 410 -15.53 15.65 -15.12
CA PRO A 410 -14.35 16.51 -15.11
C PRO A 410 -14.33 17.48 -13.92
N GLU A 411 -15.49 17.95 -13.49
CA GLU A 411 -15.59 18.90 -12.37
C GLU A 411 -15.19 18.28 -11.02
N LEU A 412 -15.18 16.95 -10.86
CA LEU A 412 -14.66 16.30 -9.66
C LEU A 412 -13.14 16.37 -9.58
N VAL A 413 -12.45 16.42 -10.72
CA VAL A 413 -11.00 16.57 -10.77
C VAL A 413 -10.61 18.03 -10.56
N ASP A 414 -11.31 18.95 -11.22
CA ASP A 414 -11.04 20.40 -11.15
C ASP A 414 -11.34 20.99 -9.76
N ARG A 415 -12.30 20.41 -9.03
CA ARG A 415 -12.68 20.82 -7.66
C ARG A 415 -11.87 20.13 -6.57
N LEU A 416 -10.78 19.44 -6.89
CA LEU A 416 -9.76 18.99 -5.93
C LEU A 416 -8.57 19.98 -5.89
N PRO A 417 -8.73 21.23 -5.40
CA PRO A 417 -7.66 22.23 -5.44
C PRO A 417 -6.47 21.94 -4.51
N ALA A 418 -6.48 20.85 -3.73
CA ALA A 418 -5.38 20.51 -2.81
C ALA A 418 -5.12 18.99 -2.65
N GLY A 419 -5.79 18.15 -3.44
CA GLY A 419 -5.80 16.70 -3.24
C GLY A 419 -4.94 15.89 -4.21
N GLY A 420 -4.71 16.38 -5.43
CA GLY A 420 -4.01 15.66 -6.50
C GLY A 420 -4.85 14.59 -7.21
N SER A 421 -4.59 14.41 -8.50
CA SER A 421 -5.18 13.39 -9.38
C SER A 421 -4.13 12.93 -10.40
N TRP A 422 -4.35 11.78 -11.01
CA TRP A 422 -3.56 11.22 -12.09
C TRP A 422 -4.22 11.53 -13.44
N THR A 423 -3.41 11.99 -14.38
CA THR A 423 -3.78 12.09 -15.78
C THR A 423 -3.95 10.70 -16.40
N LYS A 424 -4.71 10.60 -17.50
CA LYS A 424 -4.81 9.32 -18.23
C LYS A 424 -3.45 8.82 -18.75
N ALA A 425 -2.53 9.73 -19.06
CA ALA A 425 -1.19 9.40 -19.51
C ALA A 425 -0.33 8.78 -18.40
N GLU A 426 -0.42 9.29 -17.17
CA GLU A 426 0.25 8.71 -16.00
C GLU A 426 -0.29 7.32 -15.67
N ILE A 427 -1.61 7.13 -15.76
CA ILE A 427 -2.22 5.80 -15.59
C ILE A 427 -1.77 4.84 -16.69
N ALA A 428 -1.73 5.27 -17.96
CA ALA A 428 -1.26 4.42 -19.05
C ALA A 428 0.20 3.99 -18.87
N ASP A 429 1.07 4.90 -18.39
CA ASP A 429 2.45 4.58 -18.04
C ASP A 429 2.55 3.62 -16.84
N LEU A 430 1.73 3.82 -15.80
CA LEU A 430 1.66 2.93 -14.64
C LEU A 430 1.19 1.52 -15.02
N VAL A 431 0.15 1.40 -15.87
CA VAL A 431 -0.35 0.13 -16.40
C VAL A 431 0.71 -0.57 -17.25
N ALA A 432 1.37 0.16 -18.16
CA ALA A 432 2.47 -0.40 -18.94
C ALA A 432 3.65 -0.85 -18.05
N PHE A 433 3.92 -0.11 -16.98
CA PHE A 433 4.90 -0.49 -15.98
C PHE A 433 4.49 -1.79 -15.27
N ALA A 434 3.26 -1.89 -14.77
CA ALA A 434 2.72 -3.06 -14.06
C ALA A 434 2.78 -4.34 -14.92
N ARG A 435 2.47 -4.23 -16.21
CA ARG A 435 2.53 -5.35 -17.16
C ARG A 435 3.91 -6.00 -17.24
N ARG A 436 4.98 -5.20 -17.20
CA ARG A 436 6.36 -5.73 -17.21
C ARG A 436 6.73 -6.52 -15.95
N TYR A 437 5.92 -6.38 -14.90
CA TYR A 437 6.05 -7.05 -13.62
C TYR A 437 4.98 -8.12 -13.40
N HIS A 438 4.20 -8.46 -14.44
CA HIS A 438 3.09 -9.43 -14.37
C HIS A 438 2.05 -9.06 -13.30
N VAL A 439 1.83 -7.75 -13.09
CA VAL A 439 0.81 -7.21 -12.19
C VAL A 439 -0.28 -6.51 -13.03
N THR A 440 -1.53 -6.78 -12.70
CA THR A 440 -2.72 -6.15 -13.30
C THR A 440 -3.31 -5.11 -12.35
N ILE A 441 -3.72 -3.95 -12.86
CA ILE A 441 -4.30 -2.88 -12.03
C ILE A 441 -5.81 -2.84 -12.24
N VAL A 442 -6.58 -3.16 -11.19
CA VAL A 442 -8.05 -3.15 -11.22
C VAL A 442 -8.55 -1.83 -10.64
N PRO A 443 -9.28 -1.01 -11.42
CA PRO A 443 -9.89 0.19 -10.87
C PRO A 443 -11.15 -0.15 -10.07
N GLU A 444 -11.33 0.57 -8.98
CA GLU A 444 -12.54 0.58 -8.18
C GLU A 444 -13.16 1.99 -8.18
N ILE A 445 -14.44 2.07 -8.54
CA ILE A 445 -15.27 3.25 -8.33
C ILE A 445 -16.42 2.84 -7.43
N ASP A 446 -16.51 3.44 -6.25
CA ASP A 446 -17.59 3.10 -5.35
C ASP A 446 -18.84 3.95 -5.55
N VAL A 447 -19.96 3.29 -5.83
CA VAL A 447 -21.30 3.85 -6.02
C VAL A 447 -22.33 2.79 -5.60
N PRO A 448 -23.55 3.16 -5.17
CA PRO A 448 -24.12 4.50 -5.10
C PRO A 448 -23.83 5.25 -3.80
N GLY A 449 -23.25 4.56 -2.80
CA GLY A 449 -22.72 5.12 -1.56
C GLY A 449 -21.41 5.89 -1.79
N HIS A 450 -20.74 6.28 -0.71
CA HIS A 450 -19.45 6.98 -0.72
C HIS A 450 -19.32 8.06 -1.82
N SER A 451 -20.34 8.92 -1.92
CA SER A 451 -20.52 9.87 -3.02
C SER A 451 -20.70 11.31 -2.51
N SER A 452 -20.21 11.61 -1.31
CA SER A 452 -20.43 12.92 -0.68
C SER A 452 -19.90 14.09 -1.51
N LEU A 453 -18.69 14.02 -2.08
CA LEU A 453 -18.18 15.08 -2.96
C LEU A 453 -18.95 15.10 -4.29
N ASP A 454 -19.22 13.93 -4.88
CA ASP A 454 -19.94 13.80 -6.14
C ASP A 454 -21.23 14.60 -6.13
N LEU A 455 -22.03 14.45 -5.08
CA LEU A 455 -23.35 15.06 -4.97
C LEU A 455 -23.30 16.52 -4.50
N GLN A 456 -22.18 16.98 -3.96
CA GLN A 456 -21.94 18.42 -3.82
C GLN A 456 -21.67 19.09 -5.18
N VAL A 457 -21.02 18.37 -6.09
CA VAL A 457 -20.72 18.87 -7.45
C VAL A 457 -21.92 18.70 -8.38
N TYR A 458 -22.64 17.58 -8.25
CA TYR A 458 -23.80 17.24 -9.08
C TYR A 458 -25.05 16.94 -8.22
N PRO A 459 -25.57 17.93 -7.48
CA PRO A 459 -26.70 17.72 -6.57
C PRO A 459 -27.99 17.25 -7.28
N GLN A 460 -28.10 17.48 -8.58
CA GLN A 460 -29.23 17.00 -9.39
C GLN A 460 -29.34 15.48 -9.49
N TYR A 461 -28.31 14.72 -9.12
CA TYR A 461 -28.32 13.25 -9.10
C TYR A 461 -28.49 12.65 -7.70
N ALA A 462 -28.55 13.48 -6.67
CA ALA A 462 -28.65 13.03 -5.29
C ALA A 462 -30.03 12.48 -4.97
N LEU A 463 -30.05 11.44 -4.14
CA LEU A 463 -31.26 11.04 -3.44
C LEU A 463 -31.65 12.14 -2.43
N PRO A 464 -32.90 12.65 -2.42
CA PRO A 464 -33.25 13.79 -1.59
C PRO A 464 -32.98 13.57 -0.10
N GLY A 465 -32.19 14.48 0.50
CA GLY A 465 -31.83 14.42 1.92
C GLY A 465 -30.71 13.43 2.26
N ASN A 466 -30.00 12.92 1.26
CA ASN A 466 -29.01 11.85 1.41
C ASN A 466 -27.68 12.18 0.71
N THR A 467 -26.64 11.37 0.95
CA THR A 467 -25.29 11.47 0.35
C THR A 467 -25.01 10.40 -0.74
N GLY A 468 -26.01 9.60 -1.13
CA GLY A 468 -25.92 8.65 -2.24
C GLY A 468 -26.77 9.00 -3.48
N TYR A 469 -26.45 8.34 -4.59
CA TYR A 469 -27.08 8.57 -5.90
C TYR A 469 -28.55 8.11 -5.96
N ASP A 470 -29.44 8.90 -6.57
CA ASP A 470 -30.83 8.51 -6.86
C ASP A 470 -30.92 7.58 -8.06
N TYR A 471 -30.49 6.33 -7.89
CA TYR A 471 -30.51 5.32 -8.95
C TYR A 471 -31.92 4.83 -9.32
N SER A 472 -33.00 5.37 -8.73
CA SER A 472 -34.37 5.16 -9.25
C SER A 472 -34.55 5.77 -10.64
N ARG A 473 -33.75 6.77 -10.98
CA ARG A 473 -33.81 7.50 -12.24
C ARG A 473 -32.91 6.88 -13.32
N ALA A 474 -33.43 6.79 -14.54
CA ALA A 474 -32.69 6.23 -15.67
C ALA A 474 -31.44 7.05 -16.02
N ASP A 475 -31.54 8.39 -16.02
CA ASP A 475 -30.42 9.27 -16.35
C ASP A 475 -29.25 9.16 -15.36
N VAL A 476 -29.55 8.86 -14.09
CA VAL A 476 -28.53 8.58 -13.06
C VAL A 476 -27.85 7.24 -13.35
N ARG A 477 -28.61 6.16 -13.57
CA ARG A 477 -28.04 4.84 -13.91
C ARG A 477 -27.19 4.89 -15.18
N GLU A 478 -27.65 5.58 -16.22
CA GLU A 478 -26.91 5.77 -17.47
C GLU A 478 -25.60 6.56 -17.27
N ARG A 479 -25.60 7.57 -16.39
CA ARG A 479 -24.38 8.30 -16.02
C ARG A 479 -23.38 7.39 -15.29
N LEU A 480 -23.84 6.64 -14.29
CA LEU A 480 -22.99 5.71 -13.54
C LEU A 480 -22.38 4.65 -14.47
N ALA A 481 -23.18 4.05 -15.35
CA ALA A 481 -22.71 3.11 -16.36
C ALA A 481 -21.64 3.70 -17.28
N ARG A 482 -21.83 4.91 -17.80
CA ARG A 482 -20.82 5.58 -18.62
C ARG A 482 -19.53 5.84 -17.84
N TRP A 483 -19.64 6.16 -16.55
CA TRP A 483 -18.47 6.45 -15.72
C TRP A 483 -17.65 5.20 -15.41
N VAL A 484 -18.28 4.12 -14.96
CA VAL A 484 -17.57 2.85 -14.68
C VAL A 484 -16.91 2.28 -15.94
N ARG A 485 -17.55 2.44 -17.12
CA ARG A 485 -16.99 2.05 -18.41
C ARG A 485 -15.82 2.93 -18.84
N GLU A 486 -15.91 4.25 -18.64
CA GLU A 486 -14.81 5.16 -18.95
C GLU A 486 -13.55 4.83 -18.14
N ILE A 487 -13.71 4.70 -16.82
CA ILE A 487 -12.57 4.36 -15.95
C ILE A 487 -12.07 2.97 -16.29
N GLY A 488 -12.95 1.98 -16.45
CA GLY A 488 -12.58 0.64 -16.91
C GLY A 488 -11.70 0.69 -18.17
N ALA A 489 -12.09 1.47 -19.18
CA ALA A 489 -11.31 1.65 -20.42
C ALA A 489 -9.95 2.33 -20.24
N THR A 490 -9.71 3.02 -19.12
CA THR A 490 -8.40 3.63 -18.80
C THR A 490 -7.40 2.58 -18.31
N PHE A 491 -7.87 1.42 -17.82
CA PHE A 491 -7.06 0.30 -17.34
C PHE A 491 -7.19 -0.92 -18.26
N ASP A 492 -6.20 -1.81 -18.25
CA ASP A 492 -6.19 -3.04 -19.06
C ASP A 492 -6.75 -4.26 -18.31
N ALA A 493 -7.18 -4.11 -17.06
CA ALA A 493 -7.79 -5.18 -16.29
C ALA A 493 -9.09 -5.69 -16.92
N PRO A 494 -9.32 -7.01 -17.00
CA PRO A 494 -10.58 -7.56 -17.49
C PRO A 494 -11.74 -7.40 -16.48
N TYR A 495 -11.55 -6.62 -15.41
CA TYR A 495 -12.52 -6.41 -14.35
C TYR A 495 -12.57 -4.92 -13.96
N VAL A 496 -13.73 -4.49 -13.47
CA VAL A 496 -13.91 -3.23 -12.75
C VAL A 496 -14.62 -3.54 -11.44
N HIS A 497 -14.10 -3.02 -10.33
CA HIS A 497 -14.80 -3.07 -9.06
C HIS A 497 -15.73 -1.86 -8.98
N VAL A 498 -17.01 -2.10 -8.71
CA VAL A 498 -18.06 -1.04 -8.71
C VAL A 498 -18.44 -0.60 -7.29
N GLY A 499 -17.63 -1.02 -6.31
CA GLY A 499 -17.81 -0.76 -4.89
C GLY A 499 -19.06 -1.44 -4.39
N GLY A 500 -19.97 -0.65 -3.85
CA GLY A 500 -21.24 -1.12 -3.33
C GLY A 500 -21.20 -1.46 -1.85
N ASP A 501 -20.35 -0.78 -1.09
CA ASP A 501 -20.32 -0.84 0.36
C ASP A 501 -21.16 0.27 1.00
N GLU A 502 -21.68 0.00 2.21
CA GLU A 502 -22.24 0.95 3.18
C GLU A 502 -23.38 1.89 2.68
N PHE A 503 -24.21 1.44 1.72
CA PHE A 503 -25.38 2.20 1.28
C PHE A 503 -26.65 1.92 2.11
N PHE A 504 -26.73 2.52 3.30
CA PHE A 504 -27.81 2.26 4.27
C PHE A 504 -29.20 2.84 3.93
N ASP A 505 -29.35 3.53 2.80
CA ASP A 505 -30.59 4.20 2.41
C ASP A 505 -31.37 3.48 1.30
N ALA A 506 -31.10 2.19 1.11
CA ALA A 506 -31.75 1.36 0.10
C ALA A 506 -33.29 1.34 0.24
N ASP A 507 -33.83 1.47 1.46
CA ASP A 507 -35.28 1.52 1.72
C ASP A 507 -35.93 2.90 1.52
N ASN A 508 -35.22 3.84 0.89
CA ASN A 508 -35.81 5.13 0.54
C ASN A 508 -37.10 4.95 -0.31
N PRO A 509 -38.20 5.68 -0.01
CA PRO A 509 -39.47 5.51 -0.73
C PRO A 509 -39.38 5.64 -2.25
N ARG A 510 -38.45 6.44 -2.78
CA ARG A 510 -38.24 6.58 -4.23
C ARG A 510 -37.64 5.32 -4.84
N LEU A 511 -36.61 4.76 -4.19
CA LEU A 511 -35.94 3.55 -4.63
C LEU A 511 -36.88 2.34 -4.53
N LEU A 512 -37.60 2.23 -3.41
CA LEU A 512 -38.65 1.21 -3.22
C LEU A 512 -39.74 1.30 -4.29
N SER A 513 -40.24 2.51 -4.58
CA SER A 513 -41.25 2.70 -5.63
C SER A 513 -40.73 2.27 -7.00
N TRP A 514 -39.46 2.50 -7.30
CA TRP A 514 -38.85 2.10 -8.57
C TRP A 514 -38.73 0.60 -8.70
N VAL A 515 -38.14 -0.09 -7.71
CA VAL A 515 -37.97 -1.55 -7.77
C VAL A 515 -39.31 -2.27 -7.76
N ARG A 516 -40.27 -1.85 -6.92
CA ARG A 516 -41.62 -2.44 -6.88
C ARG A 516 -42.40 -2.25 -8.17
N GLY A 517 -42.05 -1.22 -8.96
CA GLY A 517 -42.64 -0.97 -10.26
C GLY A 517 -42.43 -2.11 -11.27
N PHE A 518 -41.37 -2.92 -11.12
CA PHE A 518 -41.09 -4.05 -12.02
C PHE A 518 -40.90 -5.39 -11.31
N ALA A 519 -40.49 -5.41 -10.03
CA ALA A 519 -40.27 -6.62 -9.25
C ALA A 519 -41.49 -7.02 -8.37
N GLY A 520 -42.52 -6.17 -8.32
CA GLY A 520 -43.73 -6.42 -7.53
C GLY A 520 -43.69 -5.80 -6.12
N PRO A 521 -44.84 -5.77 -5.41
CA PRO A 521 -45.00 -4.99 -4.16
C PRO A 521 -44.14 -5.49 -2.99
N GLU A 522 -43.73 -6.76 -3.00
CA GLU A 522 -42.90 -7.37 -1.94
C GLU A 522 -41.42 -7.01 -2.05
N ALA A 523 -40.98 -6.39 -3.16
CA ALA A 523 -39.58 -6.05 -3.36
C ALA A 523 -39.09 -5.05 -2.29
N THR A 524 -37.84 -5.24 -1.85
CA THR A 524 -37.16 -4.47 -0.80
C THR A 524 -36.13 -3.50 -1.38
N GLY A 525 -35.52 -2.66 -0.52
CA GLY A 525 -34.39 -1.83 -0.93
C GLY A 525 -33.22 -2.65 -1.49
N GLU A 526 -32.91 -3.80 -0.89
CA GLU A 526 -31.89 -4.72 -1.37
C GLU A 526 -32.18 -5.22 -2.79
N ASP A 527 -33.44 -5.47 -3.16
CA ASP A 527 -33.79 -5.83 -4.55
C ASP A 527 -33.48 -4.69 -5.53
N GLY A 528 -33.69 -3.44 -5.12
CA GLY A 528 -33.33 -2.25 -5.89
C GLY A 528 -31.82 -2.12 -6.04
N TYR A 529 -31.09 -2.41 -4.97
CA TYR A 529 -29.64 -2.48 -4.94
C TYR A 529 -29.11 -3.52 -5.94
N LYS A 530 -29.57 -4.78 -5.82
CA LYS A 530 -29.24 -5.87 -6.75
C LYS A 530 -29.56 -5.51 -8.20
N ALA A 531 -30.69 -4.82 -8.45
CA ALA A 531 -31.05 -4.35 -9.78
C ALA A 531 -30.06 -3.32 -10.36
N LEU A 532 -29.53 -2.41 -9.54
CA LEU A 532 -28.48 -1.47 -9.96
C LEU A 532 -27.21 -2.20 -10.36
N PHE A 533 -26.70 -3.13 -9.55
CA PHE A 533 -25.45 -3.83 -9.84
C PHE A 533 -25.57 -4.82 -11.00
N ASN A 534 -26.73 -5.46 -11.16
CA ASN A 534 -27.05 -6.21 -12.37
C ASN A 534 -26.98 -5.34 -13.63
N TYR A 535 -27.50 -4.11 -13.56
CA TYR A 535 -27.44 -3.17 -14.65
C TYR A 535 -25.99 -2.74 -14.95
N LEU A 536 -25.21 -2.33 -13.95
CA LEU A 536 -23.80 -1.95 -14.13
C LEU A 536 -22.96 -3.11 -14.68
N SER A 537 -23.18 -4.32 -14.17
CA SER A 537 -22.51 -5.53 -14.67
C SER A 537 -22.87 -5.81 -16.13
N GLY A 538 -24.14 -5.71 -16.50
CA GLY A 538 -24.57 -5.84 -17.89
C GLY A 538 -23.99 -4.75 -18.82
N GLU A 539 -23.70 -3.56 -18.31
CA GLU A 539 -23.04 -2.49 -19.07
C GLU A 539 -21.54 -2.73 -19.25
N LEU A 540 -20.85 -3.24 -18.23
CA LEU A 540 -19.43 -3.62 -18.32
C LEU A 540 -19.21 -4.85 -19.21
N ALA A 541 -20.14 -5.81 -19.21
CA ALA A 541 -20.09 -6.98 -20.07
C ALA A 541 -20.10 -6.63 -21.58
N LYS A 542 -20.65 -5.47 -21.96
CA LYS A 542 -20.60 -4.98 -23.35
C LYS A 542 -19.19 -4.57 -23.80
N ASP A 543 -18.29 -4.36 -22.84
CA ASP A 543 -16.87 -4.07 -23.06
C ASP A 543 -15.98 -5.28 -22.75
N ASP A 544 -16.56 -6.49 -22.67
CA ASP A 544 -15.89 -7.74 -22.30
C ASP A 544 -15.20 -7.68 -20.91
N ARG A 545 -15.80 -6.95 -19.96
CA ARG A 545 -15.29 -6.79 -18.60
C ARG A 545 -16.22 -7.40 -17.56
N GLY A 546 -15.64 -8.14 -16.62
CA GLY A 546 -16.31 -8.64 -15.44
C GLY A 546 -16.48 -7.56 -14.35
N THR A 547 -17.28 -7.87 -13.35
CA THR A 547 -17.66 -6.92 -12.28
C THR A 547 -17.31 -7.51 -10.92
N TRP A 548 -16.65 -6.71 -10.08
CA TRP A 548 -16.45 -7.00 -8.66
C TRP A 548 -17.30 -6.04 -7.81
N MET A 549 -17.82 -6.53 -6.68
CA MET A 549 -18.68 -5.77 -5.78
C MET A 549 -18.46 -6.21 -4.33
N TRP A 550 -18.53 -5.28 -3.38
CA TRP A 550 -18.50 -5.57 -1.95
C TRP A 550 -19.74 -6.36 -1.50
N ASN A 551 -19.61 -7.11 -0.40
CA ASN A 551 -20.63 -8.04 0.05
C ASN A 551 -21.69 -7.45 1.01
N ASP A 552 -21.35 -6.42 1.78
CA ASP A 552 -22.03 -6.06 3.02
C ASP A 552 -23.49 -5.63 2.88
N MET A 553 -23.89 -5.18 1.69
CA MET A 553 -25.28 -4.77 1.43
C MET A 553 -26.17 -5.90 0.88
N ILE A 554 -25.70 -7.16 0.89
CA ILE A 554 -26.45 -8.33 0.39
C ILE A 554 -26.75 -9.30 1.55
N SER A 555 -27.96 -9.23 2.11
CA SER A 555 -28.37 -10.13 3.20
C SER A 555 -28.86 -11.50 2.71
N ASP A 556 -29.43 -11.57 1.50
CA ASP A 556 -29.90 -12.82 0.88
C ASP A 556 -29.24 -13.05 -0.50
N PRO A 557 -28.04 -13.65 -0.55
CA PRO A 557 -27.34 -13.90 -1.81
C PRO A 557 -28.06 -14.90 -2.73
N ALA A 558 -28.94 -15.76 -2.20
CA ALA A 558 -29.63 -16.80 -2.95
C ALA A 558 -31.01 -16.33 -3.51
N GLY A 559 -31.67 -15.41 -2.82
CA GLY A 559 -33.04 -15.00 -3.09
C GLY A 559 -33.23 -13.51 -3.40
N GLY A 560 -34.35 -12.96 -2.92
CA GLY A 560 -34.90 -11.65 -3.32
C GLY A 560 -35.88 -11.73 -4.49
N ALA A 561 -36.71 -10.68 -4.64
CA ALA A 561 -37.54 -10.46 -5.82
C ALA A 561 -36.68 -10.16 -7.07
N VAL A 562 -35.47 -9.64 -6.86
CA VAL A 562 -34.41 -9.49 -7.85
C VAL A 562 -33.23 -10.36 -7.44
N ARG A 563 -32.83 -11.29 -8.31
CA ARG A 563 -31.60 -12.09 -8.09
C ARG A 563 -30.38 -11.32 -8.57
N LEU A 564 -29.35 -11.23 -7.74
CA LEU A 564 -28.06 -10.70 -8.14
C LEU A 564 -27.36 -11.65 -9.13
N SER A 565 -26.79 -11.09 -10.20
CA SER A 565 -26.13 -11.84 -11.26
C SER A 565 -24.95 -12.65 -10.74
N ARG A 566 -24.82 -13.90 -11.18
CA ARG A 566 -23.67 -14.77 -10.85
C ARG A 566 -22.42 -14.47 -11.66
N ASP A 567 -22.52 -13.55 -12.63
CA ASP A 567 -21.37 -13.00 -13.35
C ASP A 567 -20.60 -11.96 -12.52
N ILE A 568 -21.18 -11.51 -11.40
CA ILE A 568 -20.53 -10.61 -10.44
C ILE A 568 -19.69 -11.47 -9.48
N THR A 569 -18.41 -11.12 -9.35
CA THR A 569 -17.54 -11.67 -8.29
C THR A 569 -17.75 -10.85 -7.02
N ILE A 570 -17.92 -11.53 -5.88
CA ILE A 570 -18.07 -10.87 -4.59
C ILE A 570 -16.68 -10.68 -3.99
N ASP A 571 -16.31 -9.43 -3.73
CA ASP A 571 -15.17 -9.10 -2.87
C ASP A 571 -15.70 -9.02 -1.43
N TYR A 572 -15.31 -10.01 -0.64
CA TYR A 572 -15.85 -10.22 0.70
C TYR A 572 -14.92 -9.59 1.73
N TRP A 573 -15.38 -8.54 2.40
CA TRP A 573 -14.57 -7.86 3.41
C TRP A 573 -14.96 -8.25 4.84
N ALA A 574 -16.24 -8.49 5.14
CA ALA A 574 -16.69 -8.90 6.48
C ALA A 574 -18.10 -9.53 6.52
N GLU A 575 -18.33 -10.38 7.53
CA GLU A 575 -19.70 -10.70 8.00
C GLU A 575 -20.22 -9.53 8.84
N ILE A 576 -20.93 -8.59 8.19
CA ILE A 576 -21.36 -7.34 8.81
C ILE A 576 -22.62 -6.79 8.12
N TYR A 577 -23.35 -5.88 8.78
CA TYR A 577 -24.53 -5.19 8.23
C TYR A 577 -25.59 -6.16 7.66
N ASP A 578 -25.83 -7.25 8.37
CA ASP A 578 -26.74 -8.36 7.99
C ASP A 578 -26.29 -9.23 6.79
N ALA A 579 -25.11 -8.96 6.20
CA ALA A 579 -24.51 -9.87 5.24
C ALA A 579 -24.15 -11.20 5.92
N PRO A 580 -24.55 -12.35 5.33
CA PRO A 580 -24.26 -13.67 5.90
C PRO A 580 -22.77 -14.03 5.73
N PRO A 581 -22.30 -15.11 6.39
CA PRO A 581 -20.92 -15.54 6.22
C PRO A 581 -20.59 -15.95 4.77
N ALA A 582 -19.30 -15.92 4.40
CA ALA A 582 -18.80 -16.15 3.05
C ALA A 582 -19.27 -17.47 2.41
N ASN A 583 -19.51 -18.51 3.21
CA ASN A 583 -20.05 -19.78 2.71
C ASN A 583 -21.46 -19.63 2.12
N ALA A 584 -22.29 -18.72 2.62
CA ALA A 584 -23.62 -18.47 2.06
C ALA A 584 -23.56 -17.94 0.63
N TYR A 585 -22.55 -17.12 0.30
CA TYR A 585 -22.32 -16.63 -1.05
C TYR A 585 -21.79 -17.74 -1.98
N LEU A 586 -20.86 -18.56 -1.48
CA LEU A 586 -20.36 -19.74 -2.22
C LEU A 586 -21.48 -20.74 -2.51
N ASP A 587 -22.30 -21.06 -1.52
CA ASP A 587 -23.46 -21.96 -1.65
C ASP A 587 -24.52 -21.37 -2.59
N ALA A 588 -24.63 -20.05 -2.65
CA ALA A 588 -25.46 -19.33 -3.61
C ALA A 588 -24.89 -19.33 -5.04
N GLY A 589 -23.66 -19.79 -5.26
CA GLY A 589 -23.01 -19.93 -6.56
C GLY A 589 -22.20 -18.71 -7.01
N PHE A 590 -21.74 -17.86 -6.08
CA PHE A 590 -20.82 -16.77 -6.39
C PHE A 590 -19.35 -17.23 -6.37
N THR A 591 -18.55 -16.60 -7.22
CA THR A 591 -17.09 -16.58 -7.05
C THR A 591 -16.72 -15.54 -6.00
N LEU A 592 -15.81 -15.88 -5.09
CA LEU A 592 -15.38 -14.99 -4.01
C LEU A 592 -13.91 -14.63 -4.13
N ILE A 593 -13.62 -13.38 -3.88
CA ILE A 593 -12.31 -12.85 -3.49
C ILE A 593 -12.48 -12.30 -2.06
N GLY A 594 -11.43 -12.30 -1.24
CA GLY A 594 -11.50 -11.67 0.08
C GLY A 594 -10.64 -10.41 0.21
N SER A 595 -11.14 -9.42 0.94
CA SER A 595 -10.39 -8.23 1.39
C SER A 595 -10.69 -8.01 2.87
N SER A 596 -10.29 -8.99 3.69
CA SER A 596 -10.75 -9.13 5.08
C SER A 596 -10.55 -7.88 5.95
N SER A 597 -11.60 -7.47 6.68
CA SER A 597 -11.58 -6.33 7.60
C SER A 597 -10.54 -6.45 8.72
N ASP A 598 -10.28 -7.67 9.19
CA ASP A 598 -9.23 -7.96 10.17
C ASP A 598 -7.81 -7.69 9.65
N LEU A 599 -7.63 -7.53 8.34
CA LEU A 599 -6.36 -7.24 7.69
C LEU A 599 -6.18 -5.75 7.34
N TYR A 600 -7.14 -4.90 7.70
CA TYR A 600 -7.10 -3.48 7.38
C TYR A 600 -5.81 -2.84 7.90
N HIS A 601 -5.01 -2.36 6.95
CA HIS A 601 -3.91 -1.47 7.25
C HIS A 601 -4.43 -0.03 7.21
N ASP A 602 -5.23 0.28 8.23
CA ASP A 602 -5.97 1.52 8.33
C ASP A 602 -5.14 2.63 9.00
N LEU A 603 -5.25 3.85 8.47
CA LEU A 603 -4.63 5.06 9.00
C LEU A 603 -5.55 5.82 9.99
N TRP A 604 -6.69 5.24 10.38
CA TRP A 604 -7.61 5.68 11.42
C TRP A 604 -6.99 5.73 12.84
N PRO A 605 -7.44 6.61 13.77
CA PRO A 605 -7.09 6.60 15.20
C PRO A 605 -8.22 6.08 16.11
N PRO A 606 -7.91 5.39 17.22
CA PRO A 606 -6.85 5.79 18.13
C PRO A 606 -5.70 4.78 18.20
N LEU A 607 -4.50 5.35 18.34
CA LEU A 607 -3.26 4.71 18.78
C LEU A 607 -3.34 4.22 20.24
N THR A 608 -4.48 3.64 20.64
CA THR A 608 -4.67 2.88 21.88
C THR A 608 -4.57 1.40 21.55
N ALA A 609 -3.93 0.63 22.42
CA ALA A 609 -3.55 -0.77 22.16
C ALA A 609 -4.72 -1.75 21.94
N ASP A 610 -5.97 -1.33 22.16
CA ASP A 610 -7.10 -2.24 22.36
C ASP A 610 -8.07 -2.33 21.17
N ASN A 611 -7.88 -1.57 20.08
CA ASN A 611 -8.72 -1.70 18.88
C ASN A 611 -7.91 -2.19 17.67
N LYS A 612 -8.29 -3.36 17.13
CA LYS A 612 -7.53 -4.10 16.11
C LYS A 612 -7.49 -3.40 14.74
N ASN A 613 -8.42 -2.49 14.46
CA ASN A 613 -8.62 -1.92 13.13
C ASN A 613 -8.26 -0.44 13.05
N ASN A 614 -7.56 0.13 14.05
CA ASN A 614 -7.52 1.59 14.23
C ASN A 614 -6.09 2.16 14.33
N THR A 615 -5.11 1.58 13.64
CA THR A 615 -3.73 2.11 13.64
C THR A 615 -2.90 1.66 12.43
N ILE A 616 -1.99 2.55 11.99
CA ILE A 616 -0.95 2.30 10.96
C ILE A 616 -0.03 1.10 11.24
N ASN A 617 -0.11 0.49 12.43
CA ASN A 617 0.68 -0.68 12.81
C ASN A 617 -0.18 -1.93 13.02
N GLN A 618 -1.41 -1.97 12.50
CA GLN A 618 -2.24 -3.16 12.42
C GLN A 618 -2.42 -3.62 10.96
N PRO A 619 -2.80 -4.88 10.71
CA PRO A 619 -2.77 -5.99 11.66
C PRO A 619 -1.34 -6.28 12.14
N TRP A 620 -1.15 -6.80 13.34
CA TRP A 620 0.17 -7.23 13.78
C TRP A 620 0.65 -8.41 12.93
N PRO A 621 1.89 -8.40 12.40
CA PRO A 621 2.39 -9.48 11.54
C PRO A 621 2.36 -10.86 12.21
N THR A 622 2.51 -10.91 13.55
CA THR A 622 2.39 -12.15 14.34
C THR A 622 0.98 -12.72 14.33
N ASP A 623 -0.01 -11.85 14.39
CA ASP A 623 -1.42 -12.19 14.49
C ASP A 623 -1.92 -12.59 13.10
N GLN A 624 -1.54 -11.82 12.07
CA GLN A 624 -1.75 -12.17 10.67
C GLN A 624 -1.14 -13.55 10.32
N TRP A 625 0.11 -13.82 10.74
CA TRP A 625 0.76 -15.11 10.50
C TRP A 625 -0.03 -16.29 11.09
N THR A 626 -0.69 -16.07 12.22
CA THR A 626 -1.40 -17.12 12.97
C THR A 626 -2.84 -17.28 12.50
N ALA A 627 -3.57 -16.17 12.36
CA ALA A 627 -4.99 -16.16 12.03
C ALA A 627 -5.27 -16.24 10.53
N TYR A 628 -4.39 -15.67 9.71
CA TYR A 628 -4.53 -15.54 8.25
C TYR A 628 -3.44 -16.30 7.48
N GLY A 629 -3.01 -17.46 8.01
CA GLY A 629 -2.00 -18.32 7.36
C GLY A 629 -2.50 -19.14 6.16
N SER A 630 -3.74 -18.91 5.71
CA SER A 630 -4.38 -19.57 4.56
C SER A 630 -5.22 -18.56 3.78
N PRO A 631 -5.30 -18.66 2.44
CA PRO A 631 -6.13 -17.76 1.63
C PRO A 631 -7.63 -18.03 1.77
N TYR A 632 -7.99 -19.12 2.43
CA TYR A 632 -9.38 -19.52 2.65
C TYR A 632 -9.95 -18.97 3.96
N VAL A 633 -9.21 -18.12 4.67
CA VAL A 633 -9.67 -17.45 5.88
C VAL A 633 -10.35 -16.14 5.52
N TYR A 634 -11.59 -15.96 5.97
CA TYR A 634 -12.40 -14.76 5.78
C TYR A 634 -12.73 -14.12 7.13
N SER A 635 -12.99 -12.82 7.11
CA SER A 635 -13.33 -12.04 8.30
C SER A 635 -14.73 -12.38 8.83
N GLY A 636 -14.81 -12.57 10.15
CA GLY A 636 -16.08 -12.64 10.88
C GLY A 636 -16.64 -11.28 11.27
N GLY A 637 -16.13 -10.18 10.69
CA GLY A 637 -16.46 -8.82 11.09
C GLY A 637 -16.05 -8.55 12.53
N TRP A 638 -17.03 -8.45 13.43
CA TRP A 638 -16.78 -8.30 14.87
C TRP A 638 -16.45 -9.64 15.58
N GLY A 639 -16.64 -10.77 14.88
CA GLY A 639 -16.34 -12.11 15.35
C GLY A 639 -14.91 -12.57 15.07
N ALA A 640 -14.62 -13.84 15.39
CA ALA A 640 -13.36 -14.46 15.01
C ALA A 640 -13.36 -14.79 13.50
N PRO A 641 -12.20 -14.72 12.83
CA PRO A 641 -12.10 -15.16 11.44
C PRO A 641 -12.35 -16.67 11.33
N TYR A 642 -12.83 -17.11 10.17
CA TYR A 642 -13.19 -18.49 9.90
C TYR A 642 -12.73 -18.92 8.51
N SER A 643 -12.64 -20.24 8.28
CA SER A 643 -12.22 -20.79 6.99
C SER A 643 -13.40 -21.27 6.15
N VAL A 644 -13.33 -21.04 4.85
CA VAL A 644 -14.19 -21.70 3.85
C VAL A 644 -13.48 -22.95 3.29
N PRO A 645 -14.21 -23.90 2.66
CA PRO A 645 -13.58 -25.09 2.06
C PRO A 645 -12.62 -24.73 0.92
N ALA A 646 -11.48 -25.44 0.82
CA ALA A 646 -10.44 -25.12 -0.17
C ALA A 646 -10.87 -25.40 -1.62
N GLU A 647 -11.78 -26.36 -1.79
CA GLU A 647 -12.41 -26.75 -3.05
C GLU A 647 -13.48 -25.77 -3.54
N SER A 648 -13.83 -24.76 -2.73
CA SER A 648 -14.81 -23.74 -3.09
C SER A 648 -14.28 -22.75 -4.14
N ASP A 649 -15.21 -21.96 -4.70
CA ASP A 649 -14.94 -20.86 -5.63
C ASP A 649 -14.39 -19.59 -4.95
N SER A 650 -13.72 -19.74 -3.80
CA SER A 650 -12.83 -18.73 -3.22
C SER A 650 -11.52 -18.68 -3.99
N VAL A 651 -11.31 -17.66 -4.82
CA VAL A 651 -10.24 -17.61 -5.82
C VAL A 651 -9.11 -16.64 -5.52
N GLY A 652 -9.15 -15.94 -4.38
CA GLY A 652 -8.05 -15.06 -4.00
C GLY A 652 -8.31 -14.16 -2.81
N GLN A 653 -7.29 -13.38 -2.44
CA GLN A 653 -7.34 -12.41 -1.35
C GLN A 653 -6.48 -11.18 -1.66
N PHE A 654 -6.95 -10.01 -1.25
CA PHE A 654 -6.25 -8.74 -1.26
C PHE A 654 -5.91 -8.30 0.16
N PHE A 655 -4.77 -7.65 0.30
CA PHE A 655 -4.40 -6.95 1.52
C PHE A 655 -4.88 -5.49 1.41
N PRO A 656 -5.84 -5.04 2.23
CA PRO A 656 -6.45 -3.72 2.09
C PRO A 656 -5.69 -2.61 2.84
N ILE A 657 -5.52 -1.47 2.17
CA ILE A 657 -5.04 -0.21 2.75
C ILE A 657 -6.18 0.79 2.66
N TRP A 658 -6.59 1.31 3.81
CA TRP A 658 -7.63 2.32 3.92
C TRP A 658 -7.05 3.64 4.44
N ASP A 659 -7.33 4.73 3.70
CA ASP A 659 -6.90 6.09 4.01
C ASP A 659 -8.06 6.87 4.63
N ASP A 660 -8.66 6.26 5.64
CA ASP A 660 -9.73 6.89 6.38
C ASP A 660 -9.29 8.26 6.94
N PRO A 661 -10.20 9.23 7.07
CA PRO A 661 -9.90 10.66 7.02
C PRO A 661 -9.11 11.28 8.20
N HIS A 662 -7.99 10.72 8.69
CA HIS A 662 -7.37 11.10 9.97
C HIS A 662 -5.87 11.37 9.88
N GLY A 663 -5.47 12.18 8.91
CA GLY A 663 -4.05 12.41 8.72
C GLY A 663 -3.36 11.22 8.06
N TRP A 664 -2.85 11.49 6.89
CA TRP A 664 -2.11 10.57 6.04
C TRP A 664 -0.70 10.23 6.50
N ALA A 665 -0.50 8.99 6.92
CA ALA A 665 0.85 8.46 7.06
C ALA A 665 1.67 8.75 5.80
N PRO A 666 2.86 9.35 5.91
CA PRO A 666 3.68 9.56 4.74
C PRO A 666 3.94 8.27 4.00
N GLU A 667 4.05 8.34 2.68
CA GLU A 667 4.27 7.17 1.82
C GLU A 667 5.47 6.32 2.29
N TYR A 668 6.50 6.96 2.85
CA TYR A 668 7.66 6.26 3.39
C TYR A 668 7.34 5.52 4.71
N VAL A 669 6.52 6.08 5.61
CA VAL A 669 6.09 5.40 6.84
C VAL A 669 5.20 4.22 6.47
N LEU A 670 4.23 4.45 5.58
CA LEU A 670 3.36 3.40 5.05
C LEU A 670 4.20 2.28 4.41
N THR A 671 5.23 2.61 3.64
CA THR A 671 6.15 1.62 3.05
C THR A 671 6.82 0.76 4.12
N GLN A 672 7.30 1.38 5.21
CA GLN A 672 7.98 0.68 6.30
C GLN A 672 7.02 -0.25 7.06
N THR A 673 5.80 0.21 7.35
CA THR A 673 4.80 -0.57 8.08
C THR A 673 4.17 -1.66 7.19
N LEU A 674 4.02 -1.43 5.89
CA LEU A 674 3.41 -2.39 4.97
C LEU A 674 4.29 -3.62 4.73
N LEU A 675 5.61 -3.45 4.59
CA LEU A 675 6.54 -4.53 4.21
C LEU A 675 6.35 -5.86 4.96
N PRO A 676 6.35 -5.93 6.32
CA PRO A 676 6.15 -7.18 7.02
C PRO A 676 4.80 -7.84 6.71
N ARG A 677 3.72 -7.03 6.68
CA ARG A 677 2.34 -7.50 6.49
C ARG A 677 2.13 -8.03 5.08
N LEU A 678 2.66 -7.33 4.09
CA LEU A 678 2.57 -7.72 2.68
C LEU A 678 3.34 -9.02 2.41
N ARG A 679 4.43 -9.29 3.12
CA ARG A 679 5.20 -10.54 2.99
C ARG A 679 4.53 -11.73 3.70
N VAL A 680 3.86 -11.49 4.83
CA VAL A 680 3.00 -12.51 5.46
C VAL A 680 1.82 -12.82 4.56
N HIS A 681 1.18 -11.79 4.00
CA HIS A 681 0.09 -11.93 3.03
C HIS A 681 0.52 -12.76 1.82
N ALA A 682 1.65 -12.41 1.19
CA ALA A 682 2.19 -13.16 0.06
C ALA A 682 2.41 -14.64 0.34
N GLN A 683 2.92 -14.98 1.53
CA GLN A 683 3.09 -16.38 1.94
C GLN A 683 1.74 -17.10 2.03
N SER A 684 0.75 -16.46 2.65
CA SER A 684 -0.59 -17.00 2.78
C SER A 684 -1.27 -17.20 1.44
N VAL A 685 -1.31 -16.17 0.59
CA VAL A 685 -2.09 -16.21 -0.66
C VAL A 685 -1.44 -17.01 -1.79
N TRP A 686 -0.15 -17.34 -1.69
CA TRP A 686 0.45 -18.35 -2.56
C TRP A 686 0.00 -19.77 -2.19
N ASN A 687 -0.40 -19.98 -0.93
CA ASN A 687 -0.84 -21.24 -0.35
C ASN A 687 0.21 -22.36 -0.43
N SER A 688 1.45 -22.04 -0.04
CA SER A 688 2.51 -23.04 0.15
C SER A 688 2.76 -23.31 1.64
N PRO A 689 3.44 -24.42 1.98
CA PRO A 689 3.88 -24.67 3.36
C PRO A 689 4.69 -23.50 3.91
N ASN A 690 4.48 -23.17 5.18
CA ASN A 690 5.22 -22.10 5.83
C ASN A 690 6.74 -22.37 5.77
N PRO A 691 7.57 -21.36 5.40
CA PRO A 691 9.02 -21.54 5.28
C PRO A 691 9.69 -21.86 6.63
N VAL A 692 9.06 -21.46 7.72
CA VAL A 692 9.54 -21.60 9.11
C VAL A 692 8.35 -21.76 10.06
N ARG A 693 8.60 -22.13 11.33
CA ARG A 693 7.55 -22.47 12.29
C ARG A 693 6.67 -21.29 12.72
N ASP A 694 7.27 -20.15 13.00
CA ASP A 694 6.62 -18.98 13.59
C ASP A 694 7.18 -17.68 13.00
N PHE A 695 6.46 -16.57 13.19
CA PHE A 695 6.88 -15.27 12.70
C PHE A 695 8.26 -14.84 13.27
N ALA A 696 8.57 -15.24 14.51
CA ALA A 696 9.87 -14.95 15.13
C ALA A 696 11.03 -15.55 14.32
N SER A 697 10.85 -16.77 13.82
CA SER A 697 11.81 -17.44 12.93
C SER A 697 11.81 -16.85 11.51
N PHE A 698 10.73 -16.18 11.10
CA PHE A 698 10.55 -15.62 9.76
C PHE A 698 11.18 -14.23 9.61
N ASP A 699 11.06 -13.41 10.65
CA ASP A 699 11.50 -12.01 10.68
C ASP A 699 12.97 -11.79 10.25
N PRO A 700 13.96 -12.63 10.60
CA PRO A 700 15.32 -12.51 10.06
C PRO A 700 15.38 -12.62 8.52
N TYR A 701 14.58 -13.51 7.93
CA TYR A 701 14.51 -13.68 6.47
C TYR A 701 13.78 -12.53 5.79
N LEU A 702 12.66 -12.09 6.37
CA LEU A 702 11.93 -10.91 5.92
C LEU A 702 12.88 -9.72 5.72
N ARG A 703 13.75 -9.45 6.70
CA ARG A 703 14.74 -8.36 6.60
C ARG A 703 15.80 -8.59 5.54
N LYS A 704 16.29 -9.83 5.45
CA LYS A 704 17.33 -10.19 4.49
C LYS A 704 16.83 -10.06 3.05
N LEU A 705 15.59 -10.47 2.81
CA LEU A 705 14.90 -10.39 1.54
C LEU A 705 14.41 -8.97 1.24
N GLY A 706 13.98 -8.22 2.25
CA GLY A 706 13.58 -6.81 2.15
C GLY A 706 12.58 -6.52 1.01
N HIS A 707 12.70 -5.31 0.47
CA HIS A 707 11.98 -4.91 -0.74
C HIS A 707 12.59 -5.54 -2.00
N ALA A 708 11.80 -5.49 -3.08
CA ALA A 708 12.19 -5.89 -4.42
C ALA A 708 13.45 -5.15 -4.91
N PRO A 709 14.22 -5.75 -5.84
CA PRO A 709 15.31 -5.06 -6.53
C PRO A 709 14.82 -3.76 -7.18
N GLY A 710 15.67 -2.73 -7.14
CA GLY A 710 15.34 -1.43 -7.72
C GLY A 710 14.24 -0.66 -6.99
N PHE A 711 13.75 -1.14 -5.85
CA PHE A 711 12.88 -0.39 -4.95
C PHE A 711 13.64 0.84 -4.46
N ARG A 712 13.07 2.03 -4.67
CA ARG A 712 13.65 3.29 -4.20
C ARG A 712 12.63 3.93 -3.30
N GLN A 713 12.96 4.12 -2.02
CA GLN A 713 12.11 4.93 -1.14
C GLN A 713 11.75 6.22 -1.89
N PRO A 714 10.46 6.62 -1.92
CA PRO A 714 10.07 7.87 -2.55
C PRO A 714 10.99 8.98 -2.03
N VAL A 715 11.76 9.60 -2.93
CA VAL A 715 12.53 10.78 -2.55
C VAL A 715 11.50 11.84 -2.23
N GLU A 716 11.69 12.56 -1.12
CA GLU A 716 10.89 13.71 -0.70
C GLU A 716 10.89 14.78 -1.81
N SER A 717 10.06 14.61 -2.82
CA SER A 717 9.68 15.66 -3.75
C SER A 717 8.17 15.76 -3.72
N LEU A 718 7.67 16.17 -2.56
CA LEU A 718 6.37 16.81 -2.44
C LEU A 718 6.61 18.20 -1.85
N GLU A 719 7.33 19.05 -2.59
CA GLU A 719 6.80 20.39 -2.79
C GLU A 719 5.46 20.21 -3.50
N LEU A 720 4.40 19.89 -2.74
CA LEU A 720 3.08 20.31 -3.14
C LEU A 720 3.15 21.82 -3.10
N ASN A 721 3.51 22.41 -4.24
CA ASN A 721 3.56 23.85 -4.40
C ASN A 721 2.29 24.41 -3.77
N PRO A 722 2.39 25.39 -2.85
CA PRO A 722 1.20 26.13 -2.46
C PRO A 722 0.59 26.66 -3.77
N PRO A 723 -0.73 26.52 -3.99
CA PRO A 723 -1.34 27.18 -5.12
C PRO A 723 -0.94 28.66 -5.04
N GLN A 724 -0.13 29.11 -6.00
CA GLN A 724 0.05 30.53 -6.20
C GLN A 724 -1.34 31.09 -6.49
N ARG A 725 -1.71 32.10 -5.69
CA ARG A 725 -3.04 32.72 -5.63
C ARG A 725 -3.64 33.07 -6.98
#